data_AF-A0A3D5LAH3-F1
#
_entry.id   AF-A0A3D5LAH3-F1
#
_cell.length_a   1.000
_cell.length_b   1.000
_cell.length_c   1.000
_cell.angle_alpha   90.00
_cell.angle_beta   90.00
_cell.angle_gamma   90.00
#
_symmetry.space_group_name_H-M   'P 1'
#
loop_
_entity.id
_entity.type
_entity.pdbx_description
1 polymer ?
#
loop_
_entity_poly.entity_id
_entity_poly.type
_entity_poly.pdbx_seq_one_letter_code
_entity_poly.pdbx_strand_id
1 'polypeptide(L)'
;MIHFFAILSLLLCGVCYTVFQKEEDKCKFQNITRFVWIIFGAALLLRLILAYTTHGFGNDIACFAAWADRIFTVGPGAFYSAETFTDYPPGFMYVLYLIGALRSLLGIPYYSSLHIMLLKLPAILCDMACGYLLYKEATKRLHFSEIQSVCVACAYLFQPAIILNSSCWGQVDSVHTLVVILMCLFLMDGKMLPAYAIYGIGVLLKPQTLIFTPVLLVGILDHVFLQDFSWRKFSYNLCGGLAVICGMLLLCVPFGLDAATSQYTSTLGSYEYAAVNAYNFWGLLGMNWVDQNTIFLFLPCRTWGSIAIVLIVLFTFLIALRCQKEPSRYFCLGAFIILTMFLFSVRMHERYMYPGLALLLFCCLYKSAGSLWKCYAGFAALHFYNTANVLYHYDPQNYDRKAPIILLVSAGMLYCLYDFYKIIWKYYIHGEAVTIVNGVKRHAGASRSSSTVSGAGLWQLFREHFLSPLAPTPSKEQVRFTRVDLCLLLTICALYSFFALYDLGDRKAPETTYDMTQNQVIELEFPENTAPVTLASYIAPWHQRHFTAEVRSSKAEDWTYLGEIILNNVFTWQDVSLEDLTRQAGVTDARCLRLTLTDTDASLIELVFTDADGEILRPVNASAYETLFDESDCYPERYSFRNSMYFDEIYHARTAYEFLHGLPTYENTHPPLGKILISVGIAIFGMNPFGWRIIGTLFGIAMLPFLYLLGKKMTGNTPAAALACFLFAFDFMHFTQTRIATIDVYITFFVIAMYYFMYSYCSMSFYDTPPHKTFLPLGLCGVCMGLGIACKWTGVYAGCGLALLFFAHLLRRYREYLYAKAHPGKSTNGIDHKYIVKNFPDYTIKTLDFCLTFFVLIPVVIYLLSYLPFVNTAHPGLLDRMLANQTSMFNYHSGLEATHPYSSSWYEWPTMVRPIWYYSGYVTDAIKEGISAFGNPAVWWIGIPAFIYILYLLIRNNAFLCSLTGHTKTESSTDTAITLSHREYATAAFLAVGYLAQYLPWFFVTRITFIYHYFPSVPFVVLMIVYSLMQWKKHMSDRTFIIVCFAYAAVAFALFLLFYPVLSGQPVEVDFVIKYLRWRPTWVLISG
;
A
#
# COMPACT_ATOMS: atom_id res chain seq x y z
N MET A 1 0.31 -42.34 -26.51
CA MET A 1 0.69 -42.53 -25.09
C MET A 1 -0.09 -41.61 -24.14
N ILE A 2 -0.13 -40.28 -24.35
CA ILE A 2 -0.88 -39.36 -23.44
C ILE A 2 -2.35 -39.77 -23.28
N HIS A 3 -3.06 -40.04 -24.38
CA HIS A 3 -4.46 -40.49 -24.32
C HIS A 3 -4.65 -41.76 -23.49
N PHE A 4 -3.74 -42.72 -23.61
CA PHE A 4 -3.79 -43.97 -22.84
C PHE A 4 -3.69 -43.71 -21.33
N PHE A 5 -2.76 -42.86 -20.89
CA PHE A 5 -2.61 -42.53 -19.46
C PHE A 5 -3.74 -41.65 -18.93
N ALA A 6 -4.33 -40.79 -19.76
CA ALA A 6 -5.53 -40.05 -19.38
C ALA A 6 -6.74 -40.99 -19.19
N ILE A 7 -6.91 -42.00 -20.06
CA ILE A 7 -7.94 -43.04 -19.89
C ILE A 7 -7.65 -43.88 -18.65
N LEU A 8 -6.38 -44.26 -18.42
CA LEU A 8 -5.96 -44.99 -17.23
C LEU A 8 -6.26 -44.20 -15.95
N SER A 9 -6.09 -42.88 -15.96
CA SER A 9 -6.48 -42.00 -14.86
C SER A 9 -7.98 -42.10 -14.55
N LEU A 10 -8.83 -42.05 -15.58
CA LEU A 10 -10.28 -42.17 -15.40
C LEU A 10 -10.68 -43.57 -14.93
N LEU A 11 -10.05 -44.63 -15.47
CA LEU A 11 -10.27 -46.01 -15.06
C LEU A 11 -9.86 -46.23 -13.60
N LEU A 12 -8.69 -45.74 -13.18
CA LEU A 12 -8.23 -45.79 -11.80
C LEU A 12 -9.24 -45.09 -10.87
N CYS A 13 -9.69 -43.88 -11.23
CA CYS A 13 -10.70 -43.17 -10.46
C CYS A 13 -12.02 -43.96 -10.38
N GLY A 14 -12.45 -44.58 -11.48
CA GLY A 14 -13.65 -45.41 -11.53
C GLY A 14 -13.55 -46.68 -10.67
N VAL A 15 -12.42 -47.37 -10.70
CA VAL A 15 -12.16 -48.54 -9.85
C VAL A 15 -12.10 -48.13 -8.38
N CYS A 16 -11.35 -47.07 -8.04
CA CYS A 16 -11.29 -46.55 -6.68
C CYS A 16 -12.68 -46.11 -6.18
N TYR A 17 -13.46 -45.41 -7.00
CA TYR A 17 -14.82 -45.00 -6.66
C TYR A 17 -15.78 -46.18 -6.46
N THR A 18 -15.75 -47.18 -7.33
CA THR A 18 -16.64 -48.35 -7.22
C THR A 18 -16.32 -49.18 -5.98
N VAL A 19 -15.04 -49.37 -5.65
CA VAL A 19 -14.64 -50.04 -4.40
C VAL A 19 -14.96 -49.19 -3.19
N PHE A 20 -14.79 -47.87 -3.28
CA PHE A 20 -15.17 -46.93 -2.22
C PHE A 20 -16.68 -46.95 -1.92
N GLN A 21 -17.53 -47.21 -2.92
CA GLN A 21 -18.99 -47.28 -2.79
C GLN A 21 -19.52 -48.65 -2.32
N LYS A 22 -18.75 -49.74 -2.43
CA LYS A 22 -19.21 -51.06 -2.00
C LYS A 22 -19.28 -51.14 -0.46
N GLU A 23 -20.44 -51.52 0.06
CA GLU A 23 -20.58 -52.08 1.41
C GLU A 23 -20.05 -53.52 1.38
N GLU A 24 -18.80 -53.73 1.77
CA GLU A 24 -18.33 -55.08 2.09
C GLU A 24 -18.47 -55.31 3.60
N ASP A 25 -19.11 -56.43 3.94
CA ASP A 25 -18.98 -57.09 5.23
C ASP A 25 -17.51 -57.13 5.64
N LYS A 26 -17.24 -57.00 6.95
CA LYS A 26 -15.91 -57.00 7.56
C LYS A 26 -15.10 -58.26 7.19
N CYS A 27 -14.61 -58.34 5.96
CA CYS A 27 -13.69 -59.36 5.52
C CYS A 27 -12.35 -58.99 6.16
N LYS A 28 -12.08 -59.55 7.35
CA LYS A 28 -10.80 -59.39 8.03
C LYS A 28 -9.72 -59.97 7.14
N PHE A 29 -9.11 -59.14 6.29
CA PHE A 29 -7.90 -59.50 5.56
C PHE A 29 -6.81 -59.79 6.60
N GLN A 30 -6.53 -61.07 6.84
CA GLN A 30 -5.41 -61.48 7.66
C GLN A 30 -4.13 -60.99 6.97
N ASN A 31 -3.51 -59.92 7.47
CA ASN A 31 -2.33 -59.19 6.95
C ASN A 31 -2.57 -57.92 6.11
N ILE A 32 -3.64 -57.17 6.35
CA ILE A 32 -3.86 -55.84 5.74
C ILE A 32 -2.67 -54.85 5.88
N THR A 33 -1.95 -54.85 7.01
CA THR A 33 -0.78 -54.01 7.21
C THR A 33 0.30 -54.31 6.18
N ARG A 34 0.53 -55.60 5.86
CA ARG A 34 1.47 -56.00 4.80
C ARG A 34 0.99 -55.51 3.44
N PHE A 35 -0.31 -55.58 3.17
CA PHE A 35 -0.89 -55.08 1.92
C PHE A 35 -0.69 -53.56 1.75
N VAL A 36 -0.90 -52.76 2.81
CA VAL A 36 -0.63 -51.31 2.79
C VAL A 36 0.85 -51.04 2.50
N TRP A 37 1.78 -51.75 3.16
CA TRP A 37 3.22 -51.62 2.91
C TRP A 37 3.59 -52.01 1.47
N ILE A 38 2.97 -53.05 0.90
CA ILE A 38 3.19 -53.45 -0.50
C ILE A 38 2.72 -52.35 -1.44
N ILE A 39 1.55 -51.77 -1.23
CA ILE A 39 0.99 -50.71 -2.09
C ILE A 39 1.84 -49.44 -2.03
N PHE A 40 2.19 -48.97 -0.83
CA PHE A 40 3.06 -47.80 -0.66
C PHE A 40 4.49 -48.06 -1.19
N GLY A 41 5.01 -49.27 -0.97
CA GLY A 41 6.30 -49.71 -1.52
C GLY A 41 6.29 -49.73 -3.04
N ALA A 42 5.24 -50.26 -3.67
CA ALA A 42 5.06 -50.26 -5.12
C ALA A 42 4.93 -48.85 -5.68
N ALA A 43 4.17 -47.97 -5.02
CA ALA A 43 4.03 -46.56 -5.43
C ALA A 43 5.36 -45.79 -5.35
N LEU A 44 6.17 -46.04 -4.31
CA LEU A 44 7.50 -45.45 -4.17
C LEU A 44 8.47 -46.01 -5.22
N LEU A 45 8.52 -47.33 -5.38
CA LEU A 45 9.39 -47.99 -6.35
C LEU A 45 9.10 -47.51 -7.78
N LEU A 46 7.82 -47.43 -8.16
CA LEU A 46 7.41 -46.89 -9.46
C LEU A 46 7.93 -45.46 -9.66
N ARG A 47 7.77 -44.59 -8.67
CA ARG A 47 8.25 -43.20 -8.72
C ARG A 47 9.76 -43.11 -8.84
N LEU A 48 10.51 -43.93 -8.10
CA LEU A 48 11.97 -43.96 -8.15
C LEU A 48 12.48 -44.46 -9.51
N ILE A 49 11.86 -45.52 -10.05
CA ILE A 49 12.18 -46.03 -11.39
C ILE A 49 11.92 -44.94 -12.44
N LEU A 50 10.77 -44.27 -12.38
CA LEU A 50 10.45 -43.18 -13.30
C LEU A 50 11.40 -41.98 -13.12
N ALA A 51 11.73 -41.61 -11.89
CA ALA A 51 12.67 -40.52 -11.61
C ALA A 51 14.09 -40.81 -12.11
N TYR A 52 14.52 -42.07 -12.07
CA TYR A 52 15.82 -42.51 -12.61
C TYR A 52 15.82 -42.58 -14.14
N THR A 53 14.73 -43.06 -14.75
CA THR A 53 14.64 -43.30 -16.20
C THR A 53 14.26 -42.06 -17.01
N THR A 54 13.69 -41.03 -16.37
CA THR A 54 13.26 -39.80 -17.04
C THR A 54 14.14 -38.63 -16.65
N HIS A 55 14.59 -37.88 -17.64
CA HIS A 55 15.44 -36.71 -17.40
C HIS A 55 14.67 -35.54 -16.77
N GLY A 56 13.38 -35.40 -17.06
CA GLY A 56 12.54 -34.28 -16.60
C GLY A 56 12.56 -33.08 -17.52
N PHE A 57 11.90 -32.01 -17.09
CA PHE A 57 11.82 -30.77 -17.85
C PHE A 57 13.18 -30.05 -17.77
N GLY A 58 13.85 -29.89 -18.92
CA GLY A 58 15.27 -29.54 -18.98
C GLY A 58 15.64 -28.27 -18.19
N ASN A 59 14.86 -27.20 -18.34
CA ASN A 59 15.11 -25.93 -17.65
C ASN A 59 14.97 -26.06 -16.13
N ASP A 60 13.91 -26.71 -15.66
CA ASP A 60 13.64 -26.86 -14.22
C ASP A 60 14.73 -27.71 -13.55
N ILE A 61 15.08 -28.85 -14.16
CA ILE A 61 16.10 -29.76 -13.62
C ILE A 61 17.50 -29.13 -13.67
N ALA A 62 17.83 -28.39 -14.73
CA ALA A 62 19.08 -27.64 -14.82
C ALA A 62 19.20 -26.60 -13.70
N CYS A 63 18.13 -25.84 -13.44
CA CYS A 63 18.09 -24.88 -12.35
C CYS A 63 18.29 -25.54 -10.98
N PHE A 64 17.52 -26.59 -10.66
CA PHE A 64 17.66 -27.28 -9.37
C PHE A 64 19.04 -27.92 -9.18
N ALA A 65 19.62 -28.50 -10.23
CA ALA A 65 20.96 -29.06 -10.18
C ALA A 65 22.03 -27.98 -9.90
N ALA A 66 21.96 -26.86 -10.62
CA ALA A 66 22.88 -25.75 -10.46
C ALA A 66 22.74 -25.09 -9.08
N TRP A 67 21.50 -24.87 -8.61
CA TRP A 67 21.26 -24.26 -7.31
C TRP A 67 21.70 -25.14 -6.15
N ALA A 68 21.45 -26.45 -6.21
CA ALA A 68 21.88 -27.39 -5.17
C ALA A 68 23.41 -27.45 -5.04
N ASP A 69 24.12 -27.47 -6.17
CA ASP A 69 25.59 -27.44 -6.18
C ASP A 69 26.12 -26.09 -5.69
N ARG A 70 25.57 -24.98 -6.19
CA ARG A 70 25.98 -23.62 -5.82
C ARG A 70 25.80 -23.38 -4.32
N ILE A 71 24.61 -23.58 -3.77
CA ILE A 71 24.37 -23.25 -2.36
C ILE A 71 25.23 -24.07 -1.41
N PHE A 72 25.55 -25.31 -1.79
CA PHE A 72 26.45 -26.16 -1.00
C PHE A 72 27.91 -25.69 -1.09
N THR A 73 28.36 -25.21 -2.25
CA THR A 73 29.76 -24.80 -2.48
C THR A 73 30.07 -23.39 -1.98
N VAL A 74 29.19 -22.41 -2.23
CA VAL A 74 29.43 -21.00 -1.85
C VAL A 74 28.75 -20.59 -0.54
N GLY A 75 27.84 -21.42 -0.03
CA GLY A 75 27.04 -21.16 1.17
C GLY A 75 25.85 -20.22 0.94
N PRO A 76 24.92 -20.11 1.92
CA PRO A 76 23.70 -19.31 1.81
C PRO A 76 23.94 -17.80 1.59
N GLY A 77 24.98 -17.23 2.20
CA GLY A 77 25.22 -15.79 2.19
C GLY A 77 25.66 -15.23 0.83
N ALA A 78 26.22 -16.07 -0.04
CA ALA A 78 26.63 -15.70 -1.40
C ALA A 78 25.74 -16.35 -2.49
N PHE A 79 24.65 -17.03 -2.07
CA PHE A 79 23.80 -17.77 -2.98
C PHE A 79 23.05 -16.85 -3.95
N TYR A 80 22.32 -15.87 -3.40
CA TYR A 80 21.62 -14.85 -4.18
C TYR A 80 22.62 -13.80 -4.65
N SER A 81 22.94 -13.80 -5.94
CA SER A 81 23.77 -12.80 -6.60
C SER A 81 23.14 -12.38 -7.93
N ALA A 82 23.47 -11.17 -8.41
CA ALA A 82 22.91 -10.64 -9.67
C ALA A 82 23.23 -11.51 -10.90
N GLU A 83 24.25 -12.36 -10.82
CA GLU A 83 24.74 -13.21 -11.92
C GLU A 83 24.00 -14.56 -12.03
N THR A 84 23.22 -14.96 -11.01
CA THR A 84 22.54 -16.26 -10.99
C THR A 84 21.03 -16.09 -10.98
N PHE A 85 20.35 -16.65 -11.99
CA PHE A 85 18.89 -16.70 -11.98
C PHE A 85 18.40 -17.59 -10.83
N THR A 86 17.53 -17.03 -9.97
CA THR A 86 16.84 -17.74 -8.89
C THR A 86 15.39 -17.26 -8.84
N ASP A 87 14.44 -18.19 -8.69
CA ASP A 87 13.00 -17.89 -8.54
C ASP A 87 12.35 -18.64 -7.36
N TYR A 88 13.17 -19.13 -6.42
CA TYR A 88 12.70 -19.80 -5.20
C TYR A 88 13.21 -19.10 -3.93
N PRO A 89 12.38 -19.01 -2.88
CA PRO A 89 12.75 -18.42 -1.60
C PRO A 89 13.71 -19.28 -0.75
N PRO A 90 14.31 -18.69 0.31
CA PRO A 90 15.28 -19.36 1.19
C PRO A 90 14.89 -20.73 1.74
N GLY A 91 13.60 -20.97 2.02
CA GLY A 91 13.16 -22.24 2.61
C GLY A 91 13.42 -23.44 1.72
N PHE A 92 13.18 -23.33 0.42
CA PHE A 92 13.47 -24.43 -0.51
C PHE A 92 14.98 -24.56 -0.78
N MET A 93 15.72 -23.45 -0.66
CA MET A 93 17.17 -23.47 -0.77
C MET A 93 17.85 -24.30 0.32
N TYR A 94 17.30 -24.33 1.54
CA TYR A 94 17.78 -25.28 2.56
C TYR A 94 17.57 -26.75 2.16
N VAL A 95 16.49 -27.07 1.44
CA VAL A 95 16.28 -28.43 0.92
C VAL A 95 17.35 -28.75 -0.12
N LEU A 96 17.62 -27.83 -1.06
CA LEU A 96 18.65 -28.02 -2.08
C LEU A 96 20.06 -28.07 -1.50
N TYR A 97 20.35 -27.35 -0.42
CA TYR A 97 21.60 -27.45 0.32
C TYR A 97 21.85 -28.88 0.83
N LEU A 98 20.82 -29.53 1.40
CA LEU A 98 20.92 -30.92 1.84
C LEU A 98 21.13 -31.88 0.67
N ILE A 99 20.50 -31.61 -0.48
CA ILE A 99 20.71 -32.39 -1.70
C ILE A 99 22.14 -32.25 -2.23
N GLY A 100 22.67 -31.02 -2.27
CA GLY A 100 24.07 -30.75 -2.65
C GLY A 100 25.06 -31.43 -1.71
N ALA A 101 24.81 -31.36 -0.41
CA ALA A 101 25.62 -32.05 0.61
C ALA A 101 25.61 -33.57 0.44
N LEU A 102 24.43 -34.16 0.20
CA LEU A 102 24.30 -35.60 0.01
C LEU A 102 24.94 -36.07 -1.29
N ARG A 103 24.83 -35.30 -2.38
CA ARG A 103 25.54 -35.56 -3.64
C ARG A 103 27.05 -35.60 -3.41
N SER A 104 27.59 -34.59 -2.71
CA SER A 104 29.01 -34.51 -2.39
C SER A 104 29.47 -35.65 -1.50
N LEU A 105 28.68 -35.99 -0.47
CA LEU A 105 29.00 -37.08 0.47
C LEU A 105 29.06 -38.46 -0.22
N LEU A 106 28.15 -38.71 -1.16
CA LEU A 106 28.03 -39.98 -1.86
C LEU A 106 28.86 -40.05 -3.15
N GLY A 107 29.60 -38.99 -3.51
CA GLY A 107 30.40 -38.93 -4.73
C GLY A 107 29.57 -39.06 -6.02
N ILE A 108 28.32 -38.60 -6.02
CA ILE A 108 27.42 -38.75 -7.17
C ILE A 108 27.80 -37.74 -8.26
N PRO A 109 28.07 -38.18 -9.52
CA PRO A 109 28.46 -37.27 -10.60
C PRO A 109 27.40 -36.22 -10.89
N TYR A 110 27.83 -34.99 -11.19
CA TYR A 110 26.94 -33.88 -11.55
C TYR A 110 26.10 -34.28 -12.77
N TYR A 111 24.81 -33.94 -12.72
CA TYR A 111 23.83 -34.22 -13.77
C TYR A 111 23.66 -35.70 -14.18
N SER A 112 24.17 -36.66 -13.40
CA SER A 112 23.89 -38.09 -13.63
C SER A 112 22.42 -38.45 -13.35
N SER A 113 21.93 -39.58 -13.89
CA SER A 113 20.58 -40.08 -13.60
C SER A 113 20.31 -40.24 -12.11
N LEU A 114 21.34 -40.61 -11.33
CA LEU A 114 21.23 -40.73 -9.87
C LEU A 114 21.13 -39.34 -9.20
N HIS A 115 21.84 -38.33 -9.70
CA HIS A 115 21.70 -36.94 -9.23
C HIS A 115 20.32 -36.37 -9.54
N ILE A 116 19.81 -36.60 -10.76
CA ILE A 116 18.45 -36.16 -11.15
C ILE A 116 17.39 -36.84 -10.28
N MET A 117 17.51 -38.15 -10.06
CA MET A 117 16.62 -38.86 -9.14
C MET A 117 16.67 -38.27 -7.73
N LEU A 118 17.87 -37.89 -7.26
CA LEU A 118 18.05 -37.26 -5.96
C LEU A 118 17.35 -35.89 -5.87
N LEU A 119 17.44 -35.05 -6.93
CA LEU A 119 16.73 -33.77 -7.01
C LEU A 119 15.20 -33.93 -6.97
N LYS A 120 14.67 -35.01 -7.54
CA LYS A 120 13.24 -35.34 -7.56
C LYS A 120 12.72 -35.94 -6.26
N LEU A 121 13.62 -36.43 -5.39
CA LEU A 121 13.26 -37.17 -4.18
C LEU A 121 12.40 -36.38 -3.19
N PRO A 122 12.65 -35.08 -2.89
CA PRO A 122 11.81 -34.32 -1.96
C PRO A 122 10.34 -34.29 -2.39
N ALA A 123 10.08 -34.09 -3.69
CA ALA A 123 8.74 -34.07 -4.24
C ALA A 123 8.06 -35.45 -4.14
N ILE A 124 8.80 -36.52 -4.44
CA ILE A 124 8.33 -37.91 -4.32
C ILE A 124 7.93 -38.23 -2.88
N LEU A 125 8.77 -37.87 -1.90
CA LEU A 125 8.49 -38.13 -0.49
C LEU A 125 7.25 -37.36 -0.01
N CYS A 126 7.05 -36.12 -0.48
CA CYS A 126 5.86 -35.35 -0.15
C CYS A 126 4.57 -35.95 -0.74
N ASP A 127 4.64 -36.56 -1.93
CA ASP A 127 3.52 -37.32 -2.48
C ASP A 127 3.17 -38.55 -1.65
N MET A 128 4.19 -39.30 -1.24
CA MET A 128 4.01 -40.46 -0.36
C MET A 128 3.37 -40.02 0.97
N ALA A 129 3.79 -38.89 1.52
CA ALA A 129 3.20 -38.31 2.72
C ALA A 129 1.73 -37.90 2.51
N CYS A 130 1.39 -37.25 1.40
CA CYS A 130 0.00 -36.89 1.07
C CYS A 130 -0.89 -38.13 0.95
N GLY A 131 -0.43 -39.18 0.25
CA GLY A 131 -1.14 -40.46 0.15
C GLY A 131 -1.32 -41.14 1.51
N TYR A 132 -0.31 -41.07 2.38
CA TYR A 132 -0.40 -41.59 3.75
C TYR A 132 -1.39 -40.80 4.60
N LEU A 133 -1.44 -39.47 4.48
CA LEU A 133 -2.42 -38.65 5.19
C LEU A 133 -3.86 -38.99 4.74
N LEU A 134 -4.10 -39.18 3.44
CA LEU A 134 -5.40 -39.65 2.93
C LEU A 134 -5.80 -41.00 3.55
N TYR A 135 -4.90 -41.98 3.52
CA TYR A 135 -5.12 -43.30 4.14
C TYR A 135 -5.42 -43.19 5.64
N LYS A 136 -4.60 -42.42 6.37
CA LYS A 136 -4.71 -42.26 7.82
C LYS A 136 -6.01 -41.59 8.22
N GLU A 137 -6.41 -40.54 7.51
CA GLU A 137 -7.64 -39.79 7.79
C GLU A 137 -8.89 -40.65 7.50
N ALA A 138 -8.88 -41.42 6.40
CA ALA A 138 -9.93 -42.38 6.06
C ALA A 138 -10.10 -43.47 7.14
N THR A 139 -9.00 -44.09 7.59
CA THR A 139 -9.06 -45.19 8.58
C THR A 139 -9.35 -44.69 10.00
N LYS A 140 -8.70 -43.61 10.43
CA LYS A 140 -8.76 -43.18 11.85
C LYS A 140 -9.98 -42.36 12.19
N ARG A 141 -10.40 -41.45 11.30
CA ARG A 141 -11.46 -40.48 11.62
C ARG A 141 -12.82 -40.86 11.07
N LEU A 142 -12.83 -41.51 9.89
CA LEU A 142 -14.07 -41.85 9.19
C LEU A 142 -14.47 -43.32 9.36
N HIS A 143 -13.62 -44.12 10.03
CA HIS A 143 -13.86 -45.54 10.29
C HIS A 143 -14.20 -46.37 9.04
N PHE A 144 -13.67 -45.97 7.88
CA PHE A 144 -13.80 -46.74 6.66
C PHE A 144 -13.06 -48.08 6.77
N SER A 145 -13.46 -49.05 5.94
CA SER A 145 -12.71 -50.30 5.84
C SER A 145 -11.29 -49.98 5.35
N GLU A 146 -10.30 -50.75 5.78
CA GLU A 146 -8.92 -50.49 5.37
C GLU A 146 -8.74 -50.58 3.85
N ILE A 147 -9.57 -51.40 3.16
CA ILE A 147 -9.61 -51.46 1.70
C ILE A 147 -10.11 -50.12 1.12
N GLN A 148 -11.20 -49.55 1.64
CA GLN A 148 -11.69 -48.24 1.21
C GLN A 148 -10.64 -47.14 1.43
N SER A 149 -9.95 -47.16 2.58
CA SER A 149 -8.85 -46.21 2.87
C SER A 149 -7.68 -46.36 1.91
N VAL A 150 -7.28 -47.60 1.58
CA VAL A 150 -6.24 -47.88 0.58
C VAL A 150 -6.69 -47.40 -0.80
N CYS A 151 -7.95 -47.60 -1.20
CA CYS A 151 -8.45 -47.15 -2.49
C CYS A 151 -8.35 -45.63 -2.68
N VAL A 152 -8.65 -44.83 -1.66
CA VAL A 152 -8.49 -43.37 -1.75
C VAL A 152 -7.02 -42.96 -1.83
N ALA A 153 -6.14 -43.61 -1.05
CA ALA A 153 -4.71 -43.39 -1.17
C ALA A 153 -4.19 -43.77 -2.57
N CYS A 154 -4.66 -44.88 -3.15
CA CYS A 154 -4.34 -45.28 -4.52
C CYS A 154 -4.83 -44.27 -5.55
N ALA A 155 -6.01 -43.67 -5.36
CA ALA A 155 -6.55 -42.64 -6.24
C ALA A 155 -5.67 -41.39 -6.33
N TYR A 156 -4.78 -41.16 -5.35
CA TYR A 156 -3.74 -40.12 -5.37
C TYR A 156 -2.38 -40.69 -5.82
N LEU A 157 -1.92 -41.76 -5.18
CA LEU A 157 -0.58 -42.32 -5.37
C LEU A 157 -0.36 -42.89 -6.76
N PHE A 158 -1.37 -43.45 -7.43
CA PHE A 158 -1.23 -44.00 -8.78
C PHE A 158 -1.78 -43.07 -9.86
N GLN A 159 -2.18 -41.86 -9.49
CA GLN A 159 -2.74 -40.90 -10.43
C GLN A 159 -1.65 -40.40 -11.39
N PRO A 160 -1.82 -40.56 -12.72
CA PRO A 160 -0.81 -40.16 -13.70
C PRO A 160 -0.38 -38.69 -13.59
N ALA A 161 -1.32 -37.78 -13.31
CA ALA A 161 -1.00 -36.36 -13.10
C ALA A 161 -0.03 -36.11 -11.93
N ILE A 162 -0.21 -36.85 -10.84
CA ILE A 162 0.60 -36.74 -9.62
C ILE A 162 2.01 -37.26 -9.89
N ILE A 163 2.12 -38.46 -10.48
CA ILE A 163 3.38 -39.10 -10.83
C ILE A 163 4.16 -38.27 -11.86
N LEU A 164 3.47 -37.70 -12.85
CA LEU A 164 4.09 -36.91 -13.90
C LEU A 164 4.83 -35.70 -13.33
N ASN A 165 4.23 -34.96 -12.39
CA ASN A 165 4.84 -33.77 -11.81
C ASN A 165 6.10 -34.09 -10.97
N SER A 166 5.99 -35.01 -10.01
CA SER A 166 7.09 -35.26 -9.07
C SER A 166 8.19 -36.16 -9.65
N SER A 167 7.82 -37.24 -10.34
CA SER A 167 8.78 -38.25 -10.82
C SER A 167 9.23 -38.04 -12.26
N CYS A 168 8.31 -37.71 -13.18
CA CYS A 168 8.69 -37.57 -14.58
C CYS A 168 9.28 -36.19 -14.87
N TRP A 169 8.57 -35.12 -14.50
CA TRP A 169 8.94 -33.72 -14.71
C TRP A 169 10.05 -33.28 -13.74
N GLY A 170 9.88 -33.59 -12.45
CA GLY A 170 10.80 -33.24 -11.37
C GLY A 170 10.53 -31.88 -10.72
N GLN A 171 9.27 -31.48 -10.69
CA GLN A 171 8.82 -30.26 -10.06
C GLN A 171 8.35 -30.50 -8.62
N VAL A 172 8.32 -29.44 -7.80
CA VAL A 172 8.12 -29.55 -6.34
C VAL A 172 6.75 -29.10 -5.85
N ASP A 173 5.73 -29.16 -6.71
CA ASP A 173 4.35 -28.76 -6.34
C ASP A 173 3.78 -29.62 -5.20
N SER A 174 4.22 -30.88 -5.08
CA SER A 174 3.84 -31.77 -3.97
C SER A 174 4.36 -31.31 -2.61
N VAL A 175 5.52 -30.63 -2.55
CA VAL A 175 6.08 -30.08 -1.30
C VAL A 175 5.16 -28.99 -0.76
N HIS A 176 4.75 -28.07 -1.64
CA HIS A 176 3.78 -27.03 -1.31
C HIS A 176 2.40 -27.63 -0.96
N THR A 177 1.94 -28.63 -1.71
CA THR A 177 0.64 -29.29 -1.49
C THR A 177 0.55 -29.95 -0.11
N LEU A 178 1.60 -30.63 0.34
CA LEU A 178 1.66 -31.26 1.66
C LEU A 178 1.46 -30.23 2.78
N VAL A 179 2.11 -29.06 2.67
CA VAL A 179 1.98 -27.97 3.63
C VAL A 179 0.56 -27.43 3.70
N VAL A 180 -0.10 -27.23 2.54
CA VAL A 180 -1.49 -26.75 2.49
C VAL A 180 -2.46 -27.78 3.09
N ILE A 181 -2.26 -29.07 2.84
CA ILE A 181 -3.06 -30.15 3.44
C ILE A 181 -2.89 -30.16 4.96
N LEU A 182 -1.65 -30.11 5.45
CA LEU A 182 -1.37 -30.07 6.88
C LEU A 182 -1.98 -28.83 7.55
N MET A 183 -1.92 -27.67 6.90
CA MET A 183 -2.60 -26.47 7.36
C MET A 183 -4.11 -26.72 7.49
N CYS A 184 -4.75 -27.26 6.46
CA CYS A 184 -6.18 -27.57 6.48
C CYS A 184 -6.55 -28.58 7.57
N LEU A 185 -5.73 -29.62 7.79
CA LEU A 185 -5.89 -30.60 8.86
C LEU A 185 -5.78 -29.94 10.25
N PHE A 186 -4.80 -29.06 10.47
CA PHE A 186 -4.64 -28.35 11.73
C PHE A 186 -5.78 -27.37 12.00
N LEU A 187 -6.24 -26.65 10.97
CA LEU A 187 -7.43 -25.81 11.07
C LEU A 187 -8.67 -26.63 11.40
N MET A 188 -8.86 -27.77 10.74
CA MET A 188 -9.95 -28.69 11.04
C MET A 188 -9.91 -29.19 12.51
N ASP A 189 -8.71 -29.42 13.04
CA ASP A 189 -8.48 -29.81 14.45
C ASP A 189 -8.59 -28.63 15.45
N GLY A 190 -8.73 -27.39 14.99
CA GLY A 190 -8.67 -26.18 15.82
C GLY A 190 -7.26 -25.87 16.39
N LYS A 191 -6.22 -26.51 15.85
CA LYS A 191 -4.82 -26.34 16.27
C LYS A 191 -4.16 -25.16 15.54
N MET A 192 -4.44 -23.96 16.02
CA MET A 192 -4.02 -22.73 15.33
C MET A 192 -2.50 -22.53 15.25
N LEU A 193 -1.73 -22.77 16.31
CA LEU A 193 -0.28 -22.54 16.26
C LEU A 193 0.45 -23.44 15.25
N PRO A 194 0.18 -24.77 15.21
CA PRO A 194 0.69 -25.61 14.13
C PRO A 194 0.25 -25.14 12.74
N ALA A 195 -0.98 -24.63 12.59
CA ALA A 195 -1.45 -24.07 11.33
C ALA A 195 -0.65 -22.82 10.90
N TYR A 196 -0.34 -21.90 11.83
CA TYR A 196 0.52 -20.75 11.54
C TYR A 196 1.93 -21.19 11.17
N ALA A 197 2.53 -22.10 11.93
CA ALA A 197 3.89 -22.56 11.70
C ALA A 197 4.03 -23.25 10.34
N ILE A 198 3.11 -24.16 10.00
CA ILE A 198 3.16 -24.86 8.72
C ILE A 198 2.88 -23.90 7.55
N TYR A 199 1.97 -22.93 7.73
CA TYR A 199 1.73 -21.89 6.74
C TYR A 199 2.99 -21.04 6.50
N GLY A 200 3.66 -20.59 7.57
CA GLY A 200 4.91 -19.83 7.47
C GLY A 200 6.03 -20.62 6.77
N ILE A 201 6.18 -21.90 7.09
CA ILE A 201 7.08 -22.82 6.37
C ILE A 201 6.70 -22.91 4.90
N GLY A 202 5.40 -22.98 4.58
CA GLY A 202 4.93 -23.01 3.20
C GLY A 202 5.29 -21.75 2.43
N VAL A 203 5.18 -20.57 3.04
CA VAL A 203 5.61 -19.30 2.43
C VAL A 203 7.12 -19.32 2.18
N LEU A 204 7.92 -19.80 3.14
CA LEU A 204 9.37 -19.96 2.98
C LEU A 204 9.76 -20.94 1.87
N LEU A 205 8.95 -21.97 1.61
CA LEU A 205 9.21 -22.96 0.56
C LEU A 205 8.75 -22.46 -0.81
N LYS A 206 7.57 -21.83 -0.89
CA LYS A 206 6.98 -21.36 -2.14
C LYS A 206 6.01 -20.19 -1.89
N PRO A 207 6.19 -19.03 -2.55
CA PRO A 207 5.31 -17.87 -2.35
C PRO A 207 3.85 -18.14 -2.71
N GLN A 208 3.59 -19.14 -3.55
CA GLN A 208 2.25 -19.61 -3.90
C GLN A 208 1.40 -20.03 -2.69
N THR A 209 2.02 -20.35 -1.54
CA THR A 209 1.29 -20.57 -0.28
C THR A 209 0.45 -19.37 0.15
N LEU A 210 0.84 -18.14 -0.23
CA LEU A 210 0.08 -16.92 0.03
C LEU A 210 -1.32 -16.93 -0.61
N ILE A 211 -1.53 -17.69 -1.68
CA ILE A 211 -2.86 -17.88 -2.29
C ILE A 211 -3.86 -18.44 -1.26
N PHE A 212 -3.39 -19.24 -0.30
CA PHE A 212 -4.22 -19.86 0.73
C PHE A 212 -4.40 -19.01 2.00
N THR A 213 -3.87 -17.78 2.04
CA THR A 213 -4.09 -16.83 3.15
C THR A 213 -5.57 -16.74 3.56
N PRO A 214 -6.54 -16.62 2.62
CA PRO A 214 -7.94 -16.52 3.00
C PRO A 214 -8.45 -17.76 3.76
N VAL A 215 -7.94 -18.96 3.46
CA VAL A 215 -8.31 -20.19 4.19
C VAL A 215 -7.79 -20.14 5.63
N LEU A 216 -6.56 -19.67 5.83
CA LEU A 216 -6.00 -19.46 7.16
C LEU A 216 -6.81 -18.41 7.95
N LEU A 217 -7.14 -17.29 7.31
CA LEU A 217 -7.94 -16.23 7.91
C LEU A 217 -9.34 -16.70 8.30
N VAL A 218 -9.98 -17.55 7.46
CA VAL A 218 -11.24 -18.21 7.82
C VAL A 218 -11.05 -19.09 9.06
N GLY A 219 -9.95 -19.86 9.13
CA GLY A 219 -9.61 -20.64 10.32
C GLY A 219 -9.43 -19.80 11.59
N ILE A 220 -8.74 -18.65 11.48
CA ILE A 220 -8.59 -17.67 12.57
C ILE A 220 -9.95 -17.13 12.98
N LEU A 221 -10.76 -16.72 12.00
CA LEU A 221 -12.10 -16.22 12.21
C LEU A 221 -12.94 -17.26 12.97
N ASP A 222 -12.98 -18.50 12.50
CA ASP A 222 -13.72 -19.59 13.11
C ASP A 222 -13.28 -19.91 14.53
N HIS A 223 -12.00 -20.18 14.74
CA HIS A 223 -11.50 -20.71 16.01
C HIS A 223 -11.12 -19.64 17.02
N VAL A 224 -10.70 -18.45 16.59
CA VAL A 224 -10.28 -17.38 17.50
C VAL A 224 -11.43 -16.42 17.79
N PHE A 225 -12.22 -16.06 16.77
CA PHE A 225 -13.25 -15.03 16.90
C PHE A 225 -14.68 -15.56 17.08
N LEU A 226 -15.08 -16.63 16.40
CA LEU A 226 -16.50 -17.03 16.35
C LEU A 226 -16.89 -18.15 17.32
N GLN A 227 -15.98 -19.07 17.64
CA GLN A 227 -16.30 -20.23 18.48
C GLN A 227 -16.43 -19.85 19.97
N ASP A 228 -15.45 -19.15 20.52
CA ASP A 228 -15.29 -18.86 21.95
C ASP A 228 -14.25 -17.74 22.17
N PHE A 229 -14.52 -16.56 21.62
CA PHE A 229 -13.57 -15.44 21.70
C PHE A 229 -13.21 -15.09 23.15
N SER A 230 -11.91 -15.05 23.43
CA SER A 230 -11.35 -14.49 24.66
C SER A 230 -10.06 -13.74 24.34
N TRP A 231 -9.79 -12.67 25.08
CA TRP A 231 -8.59 -11.85 24.88
C TRP A 231 -7.30 -12.65 25.10
N ARG A 232 -7.29 -13.60 26.04
CA ARG A 232 -6.16 -14.52 26.25
C ARG A 232 -5.91 -15.38 25.01
N LYS A 233 -6.96 -15.92 24.39
CA LYS A 233 -6.87 -16.73 23.17
C LYS A 233 -6.44 -15.89 21.97
N PHE A 234 -6.98 -14.68 21.83
CA PHE A 234 -6.57 -13.73 20.80
C PHE A 234 -5.09 -13.38 20.94
N SER A 235 -4.64 -12.91 22.11
CA SER A 235 -3.22 -12.58 22.35
C SER A 235 -2.30 -13.76 22.13
N TYR A 236 -2.68 -14.96 22.58
CA TYR A 236 -1.89 -16.17 22.36
C TYR A 236 -1.72 -16.48 20.87
N ASN A 237 -2.79 -16.33 20.08
CA ASN A 237 -2.75 -16.53 18.63
C ASN A 237 -2.00 -15.41 17.90
N LEU A 238 -2.15 -14.15 18.34
CA LEU A 238 -1.42 -13.01 17.81
C LEU A 238 0.09 -13.15 18.04
N CYS A 239 0.50 -13.44 19.28
CA CYS A 239 1.90 -13.72 19.61
C CYS A 239 2.42 -14.93 18.84
N GLY A 240 1.59 -15.97 18.66
CA GLY A 240 1.92 -17.12 17.83
C GLY A 240 2.18 -16.76 16.36
N GLY A 241 1.31 -15.95 15.76
CA GLY A 241 1.49 -15.45 14.39
C GLY A 241 2.74 -14.57 14.25
N LEU A 242 2.96 -13.65 15.19
CA LEU A 242 4.16 -12.80 15.23
C LEU A 242 5.44 -13.64 15.41
N ALA A 243 5.42 -14.66 16.27
CA ALA A 243 6.55 -15.55 16.47
C ALA A 243 6.90 -16.33 15.19
N VAL A 244 5.90 -16.77 14.41
CA VAL A 244 6.13 -17.40 13.11
C VAL A 244 6.76 -16.41 12.13
N ILE A 245 6.29 -15.17 12.06
CA ILE A 245 6.87 -14.13 11.20
C ILE A 245 8.32 -13.85 11.59
N CYS A 246 8.60 -13.67 12.89
CA CYS A 246 9.97 -13.51 13.40
C CYS A 246 10.85 -14.71 13.05
N GLY A 247 10.34 -15.94 13.18
CA GLY A 247 11.04 -17.16 12.81
C GLY A 247 11.34 -17.25 11.31
N MET A 248 10.41 -16.80 10.46
CA MET A 248 10.64 -16.72 9.01
C MET A 248 11.76 -15.74 8.69
N LEU A 249 11.74 -14.54 9.29
CA LEU A 249 12.81 -13.55 9.11
C LEU A 249 14.16 -14.09 9.59
N LEU A 250 14.19 -14.79 10.74
CA LEU A 250 15.41 -15.43 11.26
C LEU A 250 15.98 -16.45 10.27
N LEU A 251 15.13 -17.26 9.62
CA LEU A 251 15.55 -18.22 8.60
C LEU A 251 16.00 -17.55 7.28
N CYS A 252 15.68 -16.27 7.08
CA CYS A 252 16.21 -15.50 5.96
C CYS A 252 17.56 -14.84 6.25
N VAL A 253 17.94 -14.65 7.53
CA VAL A 253 19.18 -13.97 7.92
C VAL A 253 20.43 -14.55 7.24
N PRO A 254 20.64 -15.89 7.15
CA PRO A 254 21.85 -16.45 6.52
C PRO A 254 22.02 -16.11 5.04
N PHE A 255 20.94 -15.67 4.37
CA PHE A 255 20.94 -15.28 2.97
C PHE A 255 21.06 -13.77 2.76
N GLY A 256 21.06 -12.98 3.84
CA GLY A 256 20.86 -11.53 3.80
C GLY A 256 19.37 -11.17 3.67
N LEU A 257 18.85 -10.34 4.58
CA LEU A 257 17.43 -10.00 4.62
C LEU A 257 16.97 -9.27 3.35
N ASP A 258 17.78 -8.35 2.82
CA ASP A 258 17.43 -7.59 1.61
C ASP A 258 17.37 -8.50 0.37
N ALA A 259 18.37 -9.37 0.20
CA ALA A 259 18.39 -10.34 -0.90
C ALA A 259 17.23 -11.34 -0.79
N ALA A 260 17.00 -11.88 0.40
CA ALA A 260 15.91 -12.82 0.66
C ALA A 260 14.53 -12.19 0.44
N THR A 261 14.31 -10.94 0.87
CA THR A 261 13.02 -10.24 0.69
C THR A 261 12.81 -9.84 -0.77
N SER A 262 13.85 -9.36 -1.46
CA SER A 262 13.83 -9.07 -2.89
C SER A 262 13.40 -10.30 -3.72
N GLN A 263 13.85 -11.49 -3.32
CA GLN A 263 13.48 -12.74 -3.98
C GLN A 263 11.97 -13.01 -3.95
N TYR A 264 11.25 -12.66 -2.88
CA TYR A 264 9.79 -12.79 -2.85
C TYR A 264 9.11 -11.82 -3.80
N THR A 265 9.59 -10.58 -3.88
CA THR A 265 9.02 -9.57 -4.78
C THR A 265 9.30 -9.86 -6.24
N SER A 266 10.54 -10.27 -6.58
CA SER A 266 10.93 -10.60 -7.95
C SER A 266 10.21 -11.85 -8.45
N THR A 267 10.12 -12.91 -7.63
CA THR A 267 9.44 -14.16 -7.99
C THR A 267 7.95 -13.95 -8.28
N LEU A 268 7.27 -13.12 -7.48
CA LEU A 268 5.86 -12.75 -7.74
C LEU A 268 5.73 -11.88 -9.00
N GLY A 269 6.78 -11.11 -9.32
CA GLY A 269 6.93 -10.28 -10.51
C GLY A 269 7.24 -11.05 -11.80
N SER A 270 7.78 -12.26 -11.71
CA SER A 270 8.23 -13.06 -12.86
C SER A 270 7.09 -13.50 -13.79
N TYR A 271 7.45 -13.76 -15.06
CA TYR A 271 6.57 -14.27 -16.11
C TYR A 271 5.32 -13.40 -16.35
N GLU A 272 5.56 -12.18 -16.84
CA GLU A 272 4.58 -11.11 -17.09
C GLU A 272 3.60 -11.39 -18.26
N TYR A 273 3.05 -12.60 -18.32
CA TYR A 273 2.15 -13.07 -19.37
C TYR A 273 0.73 -13.34 -18.84
N ALA A 274 -0.27 -13.28 -19.72
CA ALA A 274 -1.64 -13.63 -19.39
C ALA A 274 -1.74 -15.09 -18.88
N ALA A 275 -1.05 -16.02 -19.53
CA ALA A 275 -0.82 -17.37 -19.03
C ALA A 275 0.47 -17.95 -19.62
N VAL A 276 1.05 -18.92 -18.92
CA VAL A 276 2.27 -19.61 -19.35
C VAL A 276 1.95 -21.08 -19.49
N ASN A 277 1.75 -21.55 -20.72
CA ASN A 277 1.38 -22.93 -21.03
C ASN A 277 0.13 -23.45 -20.30
N ALA A 278 -0.65 -22.61 -19.63
CA ALA A 278 -1.81 -23.04 -18.85
C ALA A 278 -3.03 -23.22 -19.74
N TYR A 279 -3.67 -24.39 -19.65
CA TYR A 279 -4.93 -24.68 -20.35
C TYR A 279 -6.09 -24.22 -19.47
N ASN A 280 -6.22 -22.90 -19.39
CA ASN A 280 -7.18 -22.16 -18.56
C ASN A 280 -8.00 -21.17 -19.40
N PHE A 281 -8.70 -20.23 -18.77
CA PHE A 281 -9.49 -19.21 -19.49
C PHE A 281 -8.65 -18.44 -20.53
N TRP A 282 -7.45 -18.01 -20.15
CA TRP A 282 -6.54 -17.30 -21.05
C TRP A 282 -6.04 -18.21 -22.18
N GLY A 283 -5.71 -19.46 -21.87
CA GLY A 283 -5.38 -20.48 -22.87
C GLY A 283 -6.50 -20.72 -23.88
N LEU A 284 -7.75 -20.76 -23.43
CA LEU A 284 -8.94 -20.88 -24.30
C LEU A 284 -9.07 -19.72 -25.29
N LEU A 285 -8.65 -18.52 -24.88
CA LEU A 285 -8.63 -17.33 -25.74
C LEU A 285 -7.40 -17.26 -26.65
N GLY A 286 -6.50 -18.25 -26.59
CA GLY A 286 -5.23 -18.25 -27.31
C GLY A 286 -4.21 -17.26 -26.76
N MET A 287 -4.30 -16.92 -25.47
CA MET A 287 -3.46 -15.90 -24.81
C MET A 287 -2.28 -16.49 -24.01
N ASN A 288 -1.90 -17.75 -24.26
CA ASN A 288 -0.64 -18.27 -23.72
C ASN A 288 0.56 -17.52 -24.30
N TRP A 289 1.50 -17.12 -23.44
CA TRP A 289 2.68 -16.31 -23.80
C TRP A 289 2.34 -14.97 -24.47
N VAL A 290 1.15 -14.42 -24.17
CA VAL A 290 0.77 -13.06 -24.55
C VAL A 290 1.03 -12.14 -23.37
N ASP A 291 1.65 -10.99 -23.63
CA ASP A 291 1.99 -10.00 -22.61
C ASP A 291 0.75 -9.58 -21.81
N GLN A 292 0.86 -9.58 -20.47
CA GLN A 292 -0.26 -9.26 -19.58
C GLN A 292 -0.79 -7.82 -19.72
N ASN A 293 -0.04 -6.92 -20.36
CA ASN A 293 -0.44 -5.55 -20.65
C ASN A 293 -1.32 -5.46 -21.90
N THR A 294 -1.47 -6.55 -22.65
CA THR A 294 -2.39 -6.63 -23.79
C THR A 294 -3.81 -6.32 -23.35
N ILE A 295 -4.49 -5.44 -24.10
CA ILE A 295 -5.86 -5.04 -23.82
C ILE A 295 -6.81 -6.17 -24.22
N PHE A 296 -7.56 -6.69 -23.25
CA PHE A 296 -8.65 -7.63 -23.44
C PHE A 296 -9.93 -7.00 -22.89
N LEU A 297 -10.97 -6.83 -23.73
CA LEU A 297 -12.21 -6.15 -23.34
C LEU A 297 -11.89 -4.87 -22.55
N PHE A 298 -11.36 -3.84 -23.23
CA PHE A 298 -11.08 -2.48 -22.72
C PHE A 298 -10.11 -2.33 -21.53
N LEU A 299 -9.65 -3.41 -20.89
CA LEU A 299 -8.64 -3.37 -19.82
C LEU A 299 -7.44 -4.28 -20.14
N PRO A 300 -6.23 -3.96 -19.65
CA PRO A 300 -5.12 -4.89 -19.68
C PRO A 300 -5.45 -6.21 -18.98
N CYS A 301 -4.95 -7.36 -19.48
CA CYS A 301 -5.15 -8.67 -18.83
C CYS A 301 -4.71 -8.67 -17.36
N ARG A 302 -3.63 -7.96 -17.00
CA ARG A 302 -3.18 -7.79 -15.61
C ARG A 302 -4.28 -7.24 -14.70
N THR A 303 -5.06 -6.28 -15.19
CA THR A 303 -6.16 -5.65 -14.44
C THR A 303 -7.29 -6.64 -14.22
N TRP A 304 -7.65 -7.43 -15.25
CA TRP A 304 -8.62 -8.52 -15.10
C TRP A 304 -8.14 -9.58 -14.12
N GLY A 305 -6.85 -9.95 -14.14
CA GLY A 305 -6.26 -10.84 -13.15
C GLY A 305 -6.37 -10.31 -11.73
N SER A 306 -6.08 -9.03 -11.50
CA SER A 306 -6.26 -8.39 -10.18
C SER A 306 -7.72 -8.40 -9.73
N ILE A 307 -8.66 -8.10 -10.63
CA ILE A 307 -10.10 -8.18 -10.35
C ILE A 307 -10.48 -9.61 -9.97
N ALA A 308 -10.01 -10.61 -10.71
CA ALA A 308 -10.28 -12.02 -10.43
C ALA A 308 -9.77 -12.41 -9.03
N ILE A 309 -8.55 -12.02 -8.65
CA ILE A 309 -8.00 -12.28 -7.32
C ILE A 309 -8.90 -11.68 -6.23
N VAL A 310 -9.31 -10.42 -6.36
CA VAL A 310 -10.19 -9.76 -5.38
C VAL A 310 -11.52 -10.49 -5.26
N LEU A 311 -12.12 -10.86 -6.39
CA LEU A 311 -13.38 -11.60 -6.42
C LEU A 311 -13.24 -13.00 -5.81
N ILE A 312 -12.15 -13.72 -6.09
CA ILE A 312 -11.88 -15.05 -5.51
C ILE A 312 -11.75 -14.96 -3.99
N VAL A 313 -11.01 -13.98 -3.46
CA VAL A 313 -10.87 -13.76 -2.02
C VAL A 313 -12.24 -13.45 -1.40
N LEU A 314 -12.99 -12.51 -2.00
CA LEU A 314 -14.33 -12.14 -1.55
C LEU A 314 -15.27 -13.36 -1.53
N PHE A 315 -15.33 -14.12 -2.63
CA PHE A 315 -16.19 -15.29 -2.73
C PHE A 315 -15.74 -16.41 -1.78
N THR A 316 -14.45 -16.56 -1.50
CA THR A 316 -13.98 -17.52 -0.50
C THR A 316 -14.54 -17.19 0.87
N PHE A 317 -14.49 -15.91 1.28
CA PHE A 317 -15.10 -15.48 2.52
C PHE A 317 -16.61 -15.70 2.49
N LEU A 318 -17.32 -15.29 1.43
CA LEU A 318 -18.77 -15.48 1.30
C LEU A 318 -19.19 -16.94 1.39
N ILE A 319 -18.47 -17.84 0.71
CA ILE A 319 -18.66 -19.30 0.79
C ILE A 319 -18.41 -19.74 2.22
N ALA A 320 -17.30 -19.34 2.86
CA ALA A 320 -17.01 -19.68 4.24
C ALA A 320 -18.09 -19.20 5.23
N LEU A 321 -18.70 -18.02 4.99
CA LEU A 321 -19.77 -17.47 5.83
C LEU A 321 -21.08 -18.27 5.72
N ARG A 322 -21.35 -18.83 4.53
CA ARG A 322 -22.60 -19.51 4.18
C ARG A 322 -22.52 -21.03 4.32
N CYS A 323 -21.34 -21.60 4.22
CA CYS A 323 -21.12 -23.03 4.32
C CYS A 323 -21.42 -23.54 5.73
N GLN A 324 -22.01 -24.73 5.80
CA GLN A 324 -22.15 -25.45 7.06
C GLN A 324 -20.78 -25.69 7.70
N LYS A 325 -20.69 -25.58 9.04
CA LYS A 325 -19.47 -25.81 9.80
C LYS A 325 -19.15 -27.32 9.86
N GLU A 326 -18.71 -27.86 8.74
CA GLU A 326 -18.34 -29.26 8.54
C GLU A 326 -16.81 -29.41 8.41
N PRO A 327 -16.22 -30.57 8.79
CA PRO A 327 -14.77 -30.76 8.81
C PRO A 327 -14.08 -30.51 7.46
N SER A 328 -14.74 -30.84 6.34
CA SER A 328 -14.15 -30.72 5.00
C SER A 328 -14.15 -29.31 4.40
N ARG A 329 -14.73 -28.32 5.10
CA ARG A 329 -14.88 -26.97 4.55
C ARG A 329 -13.54 -26.33 4.18
N TYR A 330 -12.48 -26.52 4.97
CA TYR A 330 -11.18 -25.89 4.71
C TYR A 330 -10.53 -26.46 3.45
N PHE A 331 -10.67 -27.77 3.20
CA PHE A 331 -10.24 -28.39 1.95
C PHE A 331 -11.05 -27.89 0.77
N CYS A 332 -12.37 -27.73 0.94
CA CYS A 332 -13.26 -27.20 -0.10
C CYS A 332 -12.91 -25.75 -0.46
N LEU A 333 -12.66 -24.89 0.53
CA LEU A 333 -12.22 -23.50 0.34
C LEU A 333 -10.85 -23.44 -0.33
N GLY A 334 -9.91 -24.29 0.09
CA GLY A 334 -8.61 -24.42 -0.55
C GLY A 334 -8.72 -24.85 -2.02
N ALA A 335 -9.52 -25.88 -2.32
CA ALA A 335 -9.78 -26.33 -3.67
C ALA A 335 -10.45 -25.23 -4.51
N PHE A 336 -11.45 -24.54 -3.96
CA PHE A 336 -12.11 -23.42 -4.63
C PHE A 336 -11.12 -22.34 -5.03
N ILE A 337 -10.27 -21.88 -4.10
CA ILE A 337 -9.29 -20.86 -4.38
C ILE A 337 -8.33 -21.30 -5.50
N ILE A 338 -7.65 -22.44 -5.34
CA ILE A 338 -6.56 -22.79 -6.27
C ILE A 338 -7.08 -23.11 -7.67
N LEU A 339 -8.24 -23.77 -7.78
CA LEU A 339 -8.85 -24.10 -9.06
C LEU A 339 -9.34 -22.83 -9.78
N THR A 340 -9.97 -21.91 -9.05
CA THR A 340 -10.45 -20.65 -9.62
C THR A 340 -9.31 -19.72 -9.98
N MET A 341 -8.26 -19.67 -9.15
CA MET A 341 -7.05 -18.88 -9.38
C MET A 341 -6.33 -19.34 -10.65
N PHE A 342 -6.10 -20.65 -10.77
CA PHE A 342 -5.53 -21.24 -11.98
C PHE A 342 -6.34 -20.91 -13.23
N LEU A 343 -7.68 -20.92 -13.12
CA LEU A 343 -8.56 -20.73 -14.25
C LEU A 343 -8.67 -19.29 -14.74
N PHE A 344 -8.66 -18.28 -13.86
CA PHE A 344 -8.97 -16.89 -14.22
C PHE A 344 -7.88 -15.86 -13.93
N SER A 345 -6.93 -16.14 -13.04
CA SER A 345 -5.84 -15.21 -12.78
C SER A 345 -4.80 -15.22 -13.90
N VAL A 346 -4.00 -14.17 -13.99
CA VAL A 346 -2.86 -14.07 -14.91
C VAL A 346 -1.60 -14.73 -14.32
N ARG A 347 -0.54 -14.89 -15.13
CA ARG A 347 0.75 -15.48 -14.72
C ARG A 347 0.66 -16.92 -14.20
N MET A 348 -0.38 -17.64 -14.63
CA MET A 348 -0.61 -19.04 -14.23
C MET A 348 0.17 -20.00 -15.13
N HIS A 349 0.87 -20.97 -14.52
CA HIS A 349 1.52 -22.07 -15.21
C HIS A 349 0.66 -23.35 -15.22
N GLU A 350 0.89 -24.23 -16.18
CA GLU A 350 0.19 -25.50 -16.41
C GLU A 350 0.06 -26.40 -15.18
N ARG A 351 1.04 -26.32 -14.28
CA ARG A 351 1.21 -27.12 -13.07
C ARG A 351 0.55 -26.54 -11.82
N TYR A 352 0.18 -25.25 -11.80
CA TYR A 352 -0.27 -24.57 -10.57
C TYR A 352 -1.60 -25.10 -10.02
N MET A 353 -2.38 -25.82 -10.82
CA MET A 353 -3.61 -26.48 -10.37
C MET A 353 -3.37 -27.68 -9.44
N TYR A 354 -2.15 -28.22 -9.39
CA TYR A 354 -1.80 -29.48 -8.73
C TYR A 354 -2.36 -29.65 -7.32
N PRO A 355 -2.26 -28.66 -6.39
CA PRO A 355 -2.81 -28.81 -5.03
C PRO A 355 -4.32 -29.07 -5.01
N GLY A 356 -5.05 -28.59 -6.01
CA GLY A 356 -6.50 -28.79 -6.14
C GLY A 356 -6.89 -30.26 -6.22
N LEU A 357 -6.05 -31.11 -6.83
CA LEU A 357 -6.33 -32.56 -6.94
C LEU A 357 -6.35 -33.23 -5.57
N ALA A 358 -5.37 -32.94 -4.71
CA ALA A 358 -5.31 -33.51 -3.37
C ALA A 358 -6.47 -32.98 -2.51
N LEU A 359 -6.73 -31.67 -2.55
CA LEU A 359 -7.80 -31.03 -1.78
C LEU A 359 -9.19 -31.55 -2.15
N LEU A 360 -9.44 -31.84 -3.44
CA LEU A 360 -10.68 -32.47 -3.89
C LEU A 360 -10.84 -33.90 -3.35
N LEU A 361 -9.78 -34.70 -3.31
CA LEU A 361 -9.84 -36.04 -2.69
C LEU A 361 -10.13 -35.97 -1.18
N PHE A 362 -9.57 -35.01 -0.46
CA PHE A 362 -9.96 -34.76 0.93
C PHE A 362 -11.44 -34.36 1.02
N CYS A 363 -12.00 -33.60 0.07
CA CYS A 363 -13.43 -33.35 0.03
C CYS A 363 -14.25 -34.64 -0.18
N CYS A 364 -13.81 -35.52 -1.10
CA CYS A 364 -14.44 -36.82 -1.36
C CYS A 364 -14.50 -37.73 -0.14
N LEU A 365 -13.49 -37.68 0.75
CA LEU A 365 -13.48 -38.46 1.99
C LEU A 365 -14.66 -38.13 2.90
N TYR A 366 -14.91 -36.85 3.14
CA TYR A 366 -15.91 -36.38 4.10
C TYR A 366 -17.31 -36.24 3.50
N LYS A 367 -17.41 -35.95 2.19
CA LYS A 367 -18.68 -35.88 1.46
C LYS A 367 -18.57 -36.74 0.20
N SER A 368 -18.74 -38.05 0.35
CA SER A 368 -18.67 -39.00 -0.77
C SER A 368 -19.89 -38.89 -1.69
N ALA A 369 -19.90 -37.87 -2.55
CA ALA A 369 -20.85 -37.74 -3.63
C ALA A 369 -20.20 -38.23 -4.93
N GLY A 370 -20.91 -39.02 -5.72
CA GLY A 370 -20.43 -39.43 -7.05
C GLY A 370 -20.07 -38.25 -7.95
N SER A 371 -20.71 -37.09 -7.75
CA SER A 371 -20.37 -35.83 -8.44
C SER A 371 -19.01 -35.27 -8.04
N LEU A 372 -18.59 -35.38 -6.77
CA LEU A 372 -17.25 -34.96 -6.31
C LEU A 372 -16.15 -35.86 -6.90
N TRP A 373 -16.38 -37.17 -6.94
CA TRP A 373 -15.46 -38.12 -7.59
C TRP A 373 -15.34 -37.89 -9.10
N LYS A 374 -16.45 -37.60 -9.79
CA LYS A 374 -16.44 -37.20 -11.21
C LYS A 374 -15.67 -35.90 -11.43
N CYS A 375 -15.86 -34.92 -10.54
CA CYS A 375 -15.15 -33.66 -10.60
C CYS A 375 -13.63 -33.85 -10.42
N TYR A 376 -13.22 -34.63 -9.41
CA TYR A 376 -11.81 -35.04 -9.22
C TYR A 376 -11.26 -35.72 -10.47
N ALA A 377 -11.95 -36.75 -10.98
CA ALA A 377 -11.49 -37.50 -12.16
C ALA A 377 -11.35 -36.61 -13.41
N GLY A 378 -12.28 -35.69 -13.63
CA GLY A 378 -12.24 -34.72 -14.72
C GLY A 378 -11.03 -33.80 -14.62
N PHE A 379 -10.86 -33.13 -13.48
CA PHE A 379 -9.69 -32.28 -13.24
C PHE A 379 -8.38 -33.05 -13.33
N ALA A 380 -8.32 -34.27 -12.80
CA ALA A 380 -7.10 -35.07 -12.78
C ALA A 380 -6.68 -35.51 -14.19
N ALA A 381 -7.64 -35.89 -15.05
CA ALA A 381 -7.37 -36.24 -16.44
C ALA A 381 -6.99 -35.01 -17.29
N LEU A 382 -7.70 -33.89 -17.13
CA LEU A 382 -7.43 -32.66 -17.87
C LEU A 382 -6.10 -32.03 -17.45
N HIS A 383 -5.75 -32.08 -16.15
CA HIS A 383 -4.47 -31.59 -15.65
C HIS A 383 -3.32 -32.45 -16.16
N PHE A 384 -3.51 -33.77 -16.23
CA PHE A 384 -2.56 -34.66 -16.88
C PHE A 384 -2.38 -34.29 -18.36
N TYR A 385 -3.45 -34.02 -19.12
CA TYR A 385 -3.32 -33.58 -20.50
C TYR A 385 -2.52 -32.29 -20.63
N ASN A 386 -2.83 -31.29 -19.82
CA ASN A 386 -2.13 -30.01 -19.84
C ASN A 386 -0.63 -30.19 -19.58
N THR A 387 -0.29 -30.81 -18.45
CA THR A 387 1.11 -31.03 -18.06
C THR A 387 1.85 -32.01 -18.97
N ALA A 388 1.24 -33.11 -19.40
CA ALA A 388 1.89 -34.06 -20.31
C ALA A 388 2.13 -33.44 -21.70
N ASN A 389 1.20 -32.64 -22.21
CA ASN A 389 1.40 -31.98 -23.50
C ASN A 389 2.58 -31.00 -23.43
N VAL A 390 2.70 -30.25 -22.33
CA VAL A 390 3.83 -29.34 -22.14
C VAL A 390 5.15 -30.10 -21.96
N LEU A 391 5.17 -31.18 -21.17
CA LEU A 391 6.41 -31.92 -20.93
C LEU A 391 6.96 -32.61 -22.19
N TYR A 392 6.08 -33.13 -23.05
CA TYR A 392 6.49 -33.98 -24.18
C TYR A 392 6.36 -33.35 -25.56
N HIS A 393 5.58 -32.28 -25.72
CA HIS A 393 5.27 -31.67 -27.03
C HIS A 393 5.48 -30.15 -27.07
N TYR A 394 5.93 -29.52 -25.98
CA TYR A 394 6.23 -28.08 -26.00
C TYR A 394 7.45 -27.79 -26.86
N ASP A 395 7.23 -27.00 -27.91
CA ASP A 395 8.28 -26.42 -28.75
C ASP A 395 8.11 -24.89 -28.77
N PRO A 396 9.03 -24.13 -28.15
CA PRO A 396 9.00 -22.66 -28.17
C PRO A 396 9.02 -22.06 -29.58
N GLN A 397 9.68 -22.73 -30.54
CA GLN A 397 9.85 -22.20 -31.89
C GLN A 397 8.57 -22.30 -32.73
N ASN A 398 7.74 -23.31 -32.45
CA ASN A 398 6.53 -23.62 -33.22
C ASN A 398 5.26 -23.65 -32.34
N TYR A 399 5.20 -22.80 -31.30
CA TYR A 399 4.10 -22.83 -30.34
C TYR A 399 2.78 -22.33 -30.93
N ASP A 400 1.85 -23.26 -31.21
CA ASP A 400 0.48 -22.93 -31.65
C ASP A 400 -0.43 -22.64 -30.44
N ARG A 401 -0.68 -21.35 -30.20
CA ARG A 401 -1.56 -20.84 -29.14
C ARG A 401 -3.02 -21.28 -29.30
N LYS A 402 -3.46 -21.68 -30.49
CA LYS A 402 -4.85 -22.07 -30.81
C LYS A 402 -4.97 -23.56 -31.11
N ALA A 403 -3.95 -24.35 -30.77
CA ALA A 403 -3.99 -25.79 -30.97
C ALA A 403 -5.27 -26.40 -30.35
N PRO A 404 -5.98 -27.30 -31.06
CA PRO A 404 -7.26 -27.85 -30.59
C PRO A 404 -7.20 -28.45 -29.19
N ILE A 405 -6.06 -29.04 -28.82
CA ILE A 405 -5.86 -29.60 -27.48
C ILE A 405 -5.92 -28.54 -26.38
N ILE A 406 -5.35 -27.35 -26.60
CA ILE A 406 -5.37 -26.24 -25.64
C ILE A 406 -6.82 -25.82 -25.42
N LEU A 407 -7.57 -25.60 -26.51
CA LEU A 407 -8.95 -25.14 -26.45
C LEU A 407 -9.87 -26.16 -25.78
N LEU A 408 -9.79 -27.43 -26.18
CA LEU A 408 -10.63 -28.51 -25.64
C LEU A 408 -10.35 -28.77 -24.16
N VAL A 409 -9.08 -28.83 -23.75
CA VAL A 409 -8.72 -29.04 -22.35
C VAL A 409 -9.12 -27.84 -21.50
N SER A 410 -8.89 -26.61 -21.99
CA SER A 410 -9.30 -25.38 -21.28
C SER A 410 -10.82 -25.30 -21.08
N ALA A 411 -11.60 -25.61 -22.12
CA ALA A 411 -13.05 -25.69 -22.03
C ALA A 411 -13.51 -26.78 -21.05
N GLY A 412 -12.85 -27.94 -21.06
CA GLY A 412 -13.08 -29.01 -20.09
C GLY A 412 -12.81 -28.57 -18.65
N MET A 413 -11.72 -27.82 -18.41
CA MET A 413 -11.37 -27.33 -17.08
C MET A 413 -12.42 -26.35 -16.55
N LEU A 414 -12.91 -25.44 -17.40
CA LEU A 414 -14.01 -24.53 -17.06
C LEU A 414 -15.31 -25.28 -16.75
N TYR A 415 -15.63 -26.33 -17.52
CA TYR A 415 -16.78 -27.18 -17.25
C TYR A 415 -16.64 -27.91 -15.89
N CYS A 416 -15.49 -28.49 -15.59
CA CYS A 416 -15.22 -29.11 -14.29
C CYS A 416 -15.35 -28.11 -13.14
N LEU A 417 -14.92 -26.85 -13.31
CA LEU A 417 -15.08 -25.81 -12.31
C LEU A 417 -16.56 -25.44 -12.09
N TYR A 418 -17.32 -25.31 -13.17
CA TYR A 418 -18.76 -25.08 -13.09
C TYR A 418 -19.48 -26.20 -12.33
N ASP A 419 -19.12 -27.46 -12.61
CA ASP A 419 -19.61 -28.62 -11.86
C ASP A 419 -19.20 -28.56 -10.38
N PHE A 420 -17.97 -28.15 -10.08
CA PHE A 420 -17.51 -27.96 -8.71
C PHE A 420 -18.31 -26.87 -7.97
N TYR A 421 -18.63 -25.75 -8.62
CA TYR A 421 -19.44 -24.70 -8.01
C TYR A 421 -20.86 -25.16 -7.69
N LYS A 422 -21.48 -25.94 -8.58
CA LYS A 422 -22.77 -26.59 -8.31
C LYS A 422 -22.70 -27.52 -7.10
N ILE A 423 -21.60 -28.27 -6.97
CA ILE A 423 -21.36 -29.15 -5.82
C ILE A 423 -21.21 -28.34 -4.51
N ILE A 424 -20.45 -27.25 -4.51
CA ILE A 424 -20.34 -26.34 -3.35
C ILE A 424 -21.72 -25.83 -2.95
N TRP A 425 -22.47 -25.32 -3.92
CA TRP A 425 -23.81 -24.78 -3.69
C TRP A 425 -24.77 -25.81 -3.09
N LYS A 426 -24.79 -27.02 -3.66
CA LYS A 426 -25.66 -28.12 -3.25
C LYS A 426 -25.32 -28.69 -1.88
N TYR A 427 -24.05 -29.05 -1.66
CA TYR A 427 -23.67 -29.86 -0.50
C TYR A 427 -23.06 -29.07 0.66
N TYR A 428 -22.44 -27.92 0.39
CA TYR A 428 -21.79 -27.12 1.43
C TYR A 428 -22.65 -25.93 1.86
N ILE A 429 -23.37 -25.29 0.94
CA ILE A 429 -24.26 -24.15 1.24
C ILE A 429 -25.67 -24.60 1.61
N HIS A 430 -26.35 -25.41 0.79
CA HIS A 430 -27.72 -25.87 1.06
C HIS A 430 -27.78 -27.06 2.01
N GLY A 431 -26.65 -27.74 2.23
CA GLY A 431 -26.57 -28.85 3.17
C GLY A 431 -27.40 -30.07 2.77
N GLU A 432 -27.64 -30.27 1.47
CA GLU A 432 -28.36 -31.45 1.01
C GLU A 432 -27.65 -32.71 1.49
N ALA A 433 -28.43 -33.64 2.04
CA ALA A 433 -27.92 -34.91 2.54
C ALA A 433 -27.28 -35.68 1.38
N VAL A 434 -26.00 -35.99 1.52
CA VAL A 434 -25.35 -36.99 0.69
C VAL A 434 -25.86 -38.34 1.18
N THR A 435 -26.30 -39.24 0.30
CA THR A 435 -26.52 -40.65 0.66
C THR A 435 -25.19 -41.23 1.15
N ILE A 436 -25.01 -41.24 2.47
CA ILE A 436 -23.88 -41.89 3.11
C ILE A 436 -24.17 -43.39 3.12
N VAL A 437 -23.19 -44.18 2.69
CA VAL A 437 -23.10 -45.63 2.90
C VAL A 437 -23.51 -45.94 4.35
N ASN A 438 -24.50 -46.81 4.55
CA ASN A 438 -25.06 -47.16 5.85
C ASN A 438 -24.10 -48.06 6.65
N GLY A 439 -22.93 -47.53 7.01
CA GLY A 439 -21.93 -48.21 7.84
C GLY A 439 -21.50 -47.42 9.07
N VAL A 440 -21.74 -46.10 9.12
CA VAL A 440 -21.37 -45.28 10.27
C VAL A 440 -22.51 -45.30 11.28
N LYS A 441 -22.48 -46.27 12.20
CA LYS A 441 -23.17 -46.11 13.48
C LYS A 441 -22.66 -44.81 14.11
N ARG A 442 -23.48 -43.75 14.06
CA ARG A 442 -23.35 -42.61 14.96
C ARG A 442 -23.41 -43.17 16.39
N HIS A 443 -22.26 -43.33 17.04
CA HIS A 443 -22.22 -43.46 18.49
C HIS A 443 -22.56 -42.08 19.07
N ALA A 444 -23.87 -41.83 19.18
CA ALA A 444 -24.42 -40.95 20.19
C ALA A 444 -24.15 -41.62 21.55
N GLY A 445 -23.04 -41.24 22.19
CA GLY A 445 -22.58 -41.92 23.41
C GLY A 445 -21.36 -41.26 24.05
N ALA A 446 -21.40 -39.95 24.26
CA ALA A 446 -20.57 -39.28 25.26
C ALA A 446 -21.30 -38.03 25.77
N SER A 447 -21.71 -38.10 27.04
CA SER A 447 -22.28 -37.05 27.89
C SER A 447 -23.40 -36.17 27.33
N ARG A 448 -24.62 -36.44 27.84
CA ARG A 448 -25.65 -35.41 28.05
C ARG A 448 -25.08 -34.30 28.94
N SER A 449 -24.42 -33.33 28.31
CA SER A 449 -24.37 -31.94 28.75
C SER A 449 -24.19 -31.04 27.53
N SER A 450 -24.95 -31.30 26.46
CA SER A 450 -25.14 -30.29 25.42
C SER A 450 -26.17 -29.30 25.94
N SER A 451 -25.70 -28.29 26.65
CA SER A 451 -26.31 -26.97 26.49
C SER A 451 -26.42 -26.76 24.98
N THR A 452 -27.65 -26.64 24.49
CA THR A 452 -27.95 -26.14 23.16
C THR A 452 -27.47 -24.70 23.09
N VAL A 453 -26.16 -24.50 22.96
CA VAL A 453 -25.59 -23.27 22.44
C VAL A 453 -25.59 -23.48 20.93
N SER A 454 -26.64 -22.98 20.28
CA SER A 454 -26.62 -22.71 18.86
C SER A 454 -25.34 -21.93 18.55
N GLY A 455 -24.33 -22.60 17.98
CA GLY A 455 -23.13 -21.91 17.52
C GLY A 455 -23.55 -20.91 16.46
N ALA A 456 -23.58 -19.63 16.83
CA ALA A 456 -24.01 -18.57 15.94
C ALA A 456 -23.17 -18.63 14.65
N GLY A 457 -23.81 -18.86 13.50
CA GLY A 457 -23.16 -18.78 12.20
C GLY A 457 -22.60 -17.38 11.97
N LEU A 458 -21.63 -17.20 11.06
CA LEU A 458 -21.13 -15.87 10.70
C LEU A 458 -22.23 -14.92 10.26
N TRP A 459 -23.28 -15.43 9.61
CA TRP A 459 -24.47 -14.66 9.30
C TRP A 459 -25.27 -14.26 10.54
N GLN A 460 -25.28 -15.09 11.58
CA GLN A 460 -25.91 -14.78 12.86
C GLN A 460 -25.07 -13.79 13.67
N LEU A 461 -23.73 -13.90 13.65
CA LEU A 461 -22.80 -12.91 14.21
C LEU A 461 -22.78 -11.59 13.42
N PHE A 462 -22.87 -11.64 12.10
CA PHE A 462 -23.05 -10.46 11.24
C PHE A 462 -24.41 -9.80 11.50
N ARG A 463 -25.47 -10.61 11.64
CA ARG A 463 -26.80 -10.12 12.00
C ARG A 463 -26.84 -9.57 13.43
N GLU A 464 -26.13 -10.19 14.38
CA GLU A 464 -26.02 -9.76 15.78
C GLU A 464 -25.14 -8.51 15.94
N HIS A 465 -24.08 -8.34 15.14
CA HIS A 465 -23.15 -7.21 15.28
C HIS A 465 -23.50 -6.04 14.34
N PHE A 466 -23.83 -6.29 13.08
CA PHE A 466 -24.07 -5.25 12.06
C PHE A 466 -25.56 -4.94 11.85
N LEU A 467 -26.47 -5.89 12.04
CA LEU A 467 -27.91 -5.71 11.79
C LEU A 467 -28.75 -5.74 13.07
N SER A 468 -28.14 -5.75 14.26
CA SER A 468 -28.91 -5.78 15.49
C SER A 468 -29.58 -4.43 15.74
N PRO A 469 -30.85 -4.42 16.18
CA PRO A 469 -31.54 -3.21 16.58
C PRO A 469 -30.72 -2.36 17.55
N LEU A 470 -30.63 -1.06 17.29
CA LEU A 470 -29.99 -0.09 18.16
C LEU A 470 -30.98 0.99 18.61
N ALA A 471 -31.01 1.31 19.90
CA ALA A 471 -31.89 2.38 20.40
C ALA A 471 -31.59 3.73 19.70
N PRO A 472 -32.61 4.45 19.19
CA PRO A 472 -32.43 5.76 18.56
C PRO A 472 -31.67 6.73 19.46
N THR A 473 -30.65 7.36 18.89
CA THR A 473 -29.82 8.34 19.59
C THR A 473 -30.03 9.74 19.02
N PRO A 474 -30.26 10.76 19.87
CA PRO A 474 -30.42 12.12 19.41
C PRO A 474 -29.08 12.71 18.94
N SER A 475 -29.18 13.72 18.08
CA SER A 475 -28.10 14.59 17.66
C SER A 475 -27.35 15.11 18.87
N LYS A 476 -26.02 15.24 18.72
CA LYS A 476 -25.19 15.83 19.76
C LYS A 476 -25.60 17.30 19.93
N GLU A 477 -25.80 17.72 21.18
CA GLU A 477 -25.98 19.14 21.47
C GLU A 477 -24.83 19.95 20.88
N GLN A 478 -25.16 21.10 20.30
CA GLN A 478 -24.14 22.02 19.81
C GLN A 478 -23.28 22.47 20.99
N VAL A 479 -22.00 22.11 20.94
CA VAL A 479 -21.03 22.59 21.91
C VAL A 479 -20.96 24.11 21.77
N ARG A 480 -21.32 24.83 22.84
CA ARG A 480 -21.29 26.29 22.85
C ARG A 480 -19.85 26.76 22.67
N PHE A 481 -19.64 27.58 21.64
CA PHE A 481 -18.40 28.32 21.45
C PHE A 481 -18.46 29.58 22.32
N THR A 482 -17.60 29.66 23.31
CA THR A 482 -17.59 30.75 24.30
C THR A 482 -16.68 31.89 23.87
N ARG A 483 -16.80 33.07 24.52
CA ARG A 483 -15.85 34.17 24.33
C ARG A 483 -14.42 33.77 24.72
N VAL A 484 -14.26 32.83 25.67
CA VAL A 484 -12.96 32.28 26.06
C VAL A 484 -12.37 31.44 24.93
N ASP A 485 -13.19 30.61 24.27
CA ASP A 485 -12.74 29.84 23.10
C ASP A 485 -12.28 30.77 21.97
N LEU A 486 -13.03 31.84 21.70
CA LEU A 486 -12.65 32.85 20.71
C LEU A 486 -11.32 33.52 21.06
N CYS A 487 -11.17 33.97 22.32
CA CYS A 487 -9.96 34.63 22.80
C CYS A 487 -8.74 33.72 22.65
N LEU A 488 -8.82 32.47 23.14
CA LEU A 488 -7.73 31.50 23.04
C LEU A 488 -7.38 31.19 21.59
N LEU A 489 -8.36 30.94 20.73
CA LEU A 489 -8.12 30.69 19.31
C LEU A 489 -7.42 31.88 18.64
N LEU A 490 -7.92 33.10 18.86
CA LEU A 490 -7.32 34.31 18.28
C LEU A 490 -5.91 34.56 18.83
N THR A 491 -5.65 34.32 20.12
CA THR A 491 -4.31 34.42 20.70
C THR A 491 -3.35 33.41 20.08
N ILE A 492 -3.76 32.14 19.94
CA ILE A 492 -2.93 31.11 19.31
C ILE A 492 -2.67 31.46 17.84
N CYS A 493 -3.69 31.89 17.10
CA CYS A 493 -3.55 32.30 15.71
C CYS A 493 -2.62 33.52 15.59
N ALA A 494 -2.77 34.55 16.42
CA ALA A 494 -1.91 35.73 16.40
C ALA A 494 -0.46 35.38 16.73
N LEU A 495 -0.25 34.55 17.76
CA LEU A 495 1.10 34.11 18.16
C LEU A 495 1.75 33.28 17.05
N TYR A 496 1.04 32.32 16.47
CA TYR A 496 1.57 31.53 15.35
C TYR A 496 1.81 32.39 14.10
N SER A 497 0.87 33.28 13.77
CA SER A 497 0.99 34.18 12.60
C SER A 497 2.22 35.07 12.71
N PHE A 498 2.58 35.51 13.92
CA PHE A 498 3.83 36.25 14.14
C PHE A 498 5.04 35.46 13.64
N PHE A 499 5.18 34.19 13.99
CA PHE A 499 6.29 33.35 13.50
C PHE A 499 6.14 32.93 12.04
N ALA A 500 4.93 32.59 11.62
CA ALA A 500 4.66 32.06 10.28
C ALA A 500 4.87 33.12 9.19
N LEU A 501 4.45 34.37 9.44
CA LEU A 501 4.60 35.49 8.49
C LEU A 501 5.94 36.22 8.61
N TYR A 502 6.71 35.94 9.66
CA TYR A 502 8.03 36.55 9.82
C TYR A 502 9.01 36.00 8.80
N ASP A 503 9.58 36.89 8.00
CA ASP A 503 10.72 36.60 7.12
C ASP A 503 10.41 35.49 6.09
N LEU A 504 9.32 35.66 5.32
CA LEU A 504 8.96 34.76 4.22
C LEU A 504 9.86 34.94 2.98
N GLY A 505 10.84 35.83 3.03
CA GLY A 505 11.72 36.18 1.93
C GLY A 505 11.43 37.57 1.36
N ASP A 506 12.22 37.93 0.36
CA ASP A 506 12.25 39.24 -0.24
C ASP A 506 10.99 39.53 -1.04
N ARG A 507 10.63 40.82 -1.08
CA ARG A 507 9.44 41.34 -1.77
C ARG A 507 9.76 41.94 -3.13
N LYS A 508 11.01 41.76 -3.58
CA LYS A 508 11.52 42.23 -4.85
C LYS A 508 12.39 41.13 -5.43
N ALA A 509 12.29 40.97 -6.73
CA ALA A 509 13.18 40.18 -7.56
C ALA A 509 13.27 40.92 -8.91
N PRO A 510 14.31 40.66 -9.73
CA PRO A 510 14.34 41.18 -11.09
C PRO A 510 13.14 40.68 -11.91
N GLU A 511 12.56 41.54 -12.73
CA GLU A 511 11.35 41.33 -13.53
C GLU A 511 11.49 41.76 -15.00
N THR A 512 12.44 42.64 -15.36
CA THR A 512 12.62 43.09 -16.75
C THR A 512 13.26 42.00 -17.59
N THR A 513 12.67 41.68 -18.76
CA THR A 513 13.13 40.56 -19.59
C THR A 513 13.81 41.04 -20.87
N TYR A 514 14.96 40.47 -21.18
CA TYR A 514 15.62 40.52 -22.47
C TYR A 514 15.45 39.17 -23.20
N ASP A 515 14.54 39.16 -24.16
CA ASP A 515 14.23 37.97 -24.96
C ASP A 515 15.25 37.79 -26.09
N MET A 516 15.68 36.55 -26.27
CA MET A 516 16.68 36.14 -27.26
C MET A 516 16.17 34.98 -28.10
N THR A 517 16.53 35.01 -29.38
CA THR A 517 16.34 33.90 -30.33
C THR A 517 17.66 33.21 -30.68
N GLN A 518 17.59 31.99 -31.20
CA GLN A 518 18.77 31.19 -31.53
C GLN A 518 19.83 31.96 -32.34
N ASN A 519 21.09 31.83 -31.94
CA ASN A 519 22.26 32.51 -32.50
C ASN A 519 22.29 34.03 -32.31
N GLN A 520 21.37 34.62 -31.56
CA GLN A 520 21.47 36.01 -31.16
C GLN A 520 22.65 36.19 -30.20
N VAL A 521 23.37 37.29 -30.38
CA VAL A 521 24.63 37.57 -29.72
C VAL A 521 24.47 38.77 -28.79
N ILE A 522 25.00 38.65 -27.57
CA ILE A 522 25.26 39.78 -26.65
C ILE A 522 26.76 39.98 -26.60
N GLU A 523 27.22 41.17 -26.98
CA GLU A 523 28.62 41.58 -26.85
C GLU A 523 28.74 42.67 -25.79
N LEU A 524 29.53 42.42 -24.75
CA LEU A 524 29.75 43.32 -23.62
C LEU A 524 31.21 43.77 -23.59
N GLU A 525 31.44 45.07 -23.41
CA GLU A 525 32.77 45.66 -23.27
C GLU A 525 32.96 46.17 -21.84
N PHE A 526 34.09 45.83 -21.21
CA PHE A 526 34.44 46.23 -19.85
C PHE A 526 35.48 47.37 -19.83
N PRO A 527 35.55 48.18 -18.75
CA PRO A 527 36.51 49.27 -18.62
C PRO A 527 37.98 48.81 -18.70
N GLU A 528 38.88 49.72 -19.10
CA GLU A 528 40.31 49.39 -19.22
C GLU A 528 40.94 49.07 -17.86
N ASN A 529 41.72 47.99 -17.82
CA ASN A 529 42.39 47.43 -16.62
C ASN A 529 41.47 46.76 -15.58
N THR A 530 40.21 46.47 -15.93
CA THR A 530 39.28 45.69 -15.09
C THR A 530 38.75 44.49 -15.88
N ALA A 531 38.86 43.28 -15.34
CA ALA A 531 38.33 42.07 -15.95
C ALA A 531 37.25 41.45 -15.02
N PRO A 532 36.09 41.03 -15.56
CA PRO A 532 35.07 40.37 -14.76
C PRO A 532 35.55 38.99 -14.31
N VAL A 533 35.40 38.70 -13.02
CA VAL A 533 35.77 37.42 -12.40
C VAL A 533 34.56 36.49 -12.32
N THR A 534 33.37 37.04 -12.03
CA THR A 534 32.13 36.28 -11.93
C THR A 534 31.05 36.87 -12.82
N LEU A 535 30.24 35.99 -13.41
CA LEU A 535 28.95 36.31 -14.01
C LEU A 535 27.85 35.71 -13.14
N ALA A 536 27.06 36.56 -12.51
CA ALA A 536 25.81 36.21 -11.86
C ALA A 536 24.64 36.48 -12.83
N SER A 537 23.69 35.56 -12.87
CA SER A 537 22.55 35.66 -13.79
C SER A 537 21.23 35.29 -13.11
N TYR A 538 20.16 35.95 -13.55
CA TYR A 538 18.78 35.64 -13.21
C TYR A 538 18.00 35.41 -14.50
N ILE A 539 17.36 34.25 -14.65
CA ILE A 539 16.64 33.87 -15.87
C ILE A 539 15.28 33.26 -15.58
N ALA A 540 14.35 33.40 -16.52
CA ALA A 540 13.04 32.72 -16.54
C ALA A 540 12.32 33.03 -17.87
N PRO A 541 11.35 32.23 -18.34
CA PRO A 541 10.77 31.05 -17.69
C PRO A 541 11.49 29.74 -18.03
N TRP A 542 12.45 29.76 -18.95
CA TRP A 542 13.09 28.54 -19.42
C TRP A 542 14.40 28.23 -18.69
N HIS A 543 14.42 27.08 -18.02
CA HIS A 543 15.60 26.50 -17.40
C HIS A 543 16.51 25.82 -18.45
N GLN A 544 17.74 25.49 -18.05
CA GLN A 544 18.75 24.81 -18.89
C GLN A 544 18.96 25.52 -20.22
N ARG A 545 19.38 26.79 -20.16
CA ARG A 545 19.69 27.59 -21.34
C ARG A 545 21.19 27.66 -21.59
N HIS A 546 21.57 27.35 -22.81
CA HIS A 546 22.94 27.14 -23.23
C HIS A 546 23.43 28.36 -24.02
N PHE A 547 24.61 28.85 -23.64
CA PHE A 547 25.26 29.99 -24.25
C PHE A 547 26.70 29.65 -24.58
N THR A 548 27.11 29.82 -25.83
CA THR A 548 28.52 29.84 -26.18
C THR A 548 29.14 31.13 -25.63
N ALA A 549 30.22 30.98 -24.85
CA ALA A 549 30.98 32.10 -24.29
C ALA A 549 32.31 32.28 -25.02
N GLU A 550 32.59 33.49 -25.46
CA GLU A 550 33.86 33.87 -26.09
C GLU A 550 34.38 35.17 -25.46
N VAL A 551 35.70 35.34 -25.40
CA VAL A 551 36.32 36.58 -24.92
C VAL A 551 37.33 37.14 -25.90
N ARG A 552 37.53 38.44 -25.86
CA ARG A 552 38.58 39.13 -26.60
C ARG A 552 39.45 39.95 -25.66
N SER A 553 40.76 39.83 -25.82
CA SER A 553 41.73 40.58 -25.02
C SER A 553 41.99 41.97 -25.57
N SER A 554 42.49 42.88 -24.72
CA SER A 554 42.92 44.23 -25.15
C SER A 554 44.04 44.21 -26.22
N LYS A 555 44.79 43.10 -26.33
CA LYS A 555 45.98 42.96 -27.20
C LYS A 555 45.75 42.11 -28.46
N ALA A 556 44.58 41.48 -28.60
CA ALA A 556 44.29 40.54 -29.68
C ALA A 556 42.97 40.90 -30.37
N GLU A 557 42.93 40.83 -31.71
CA GLU A 557 41.72 41.11 -32.48
C GLU A 557 40.75 39.92 -32.52
N ASP A 558 41.25 38.69 -32.35
CA ASP A 558 40.48 37.46 -32.46
C ASP A 558 39.73 37.10 -31.17
N TRP A 559 38.57 36.47 -31.33
CA TRP A 559 37.78 35.91 -30.24
C TRP A 559 38.34 34.55 -29.80
N THR A 560 38.44 34.36 -28.48
CA THR A 560 38.87 33.11 -27.86
C THR A 560 37.68 32.41 -27.23
N TYR A 561 37.40 31.19 -27.65
CA TYR A 561 36.31 30.38 -27.12
C TYR A 561 36.59 29.92 -25.69
N LEU A 562 35.65 30.17 -24.77
CA LEU A 562 35.73 29.79 -23.36
C LEU A 562 34.99 28.49 -23.03
N GLY A 563 34.10 28.03 -23.90
CA GLY A 563 33.20 26.92 -23.61
C GLY A 563 31.73 27.31 -23.69
N GLU A 564 30.90 26.40 -23.21
CA GLU A 564 29.46 26.61 -23.08
C GLU A 564 29.11 26.91 -21.63
N ILE A 565 28.34 27.98 -21.42
CA ILE A 565 27.75 28.35 -20.14
C ILE A 565 26.30 27.83 -20.14
N ILE A 566 25.95 27.06 -19.12
CA ILE A 566 24.61 26.51 -18.95
C ILE A 566 23.94 27.18 -17.75
N LEU A 567 22.89 27.95 -18.02
CA LEU A 567 22.06 28.57 -17.01
C LEU A 567 20.96 27.59 -16.61
N ASN A 568 21.16 26.91 -15.49
CA ASN A 568 20.41 25.71 -15.12
C ASN A 568 19.04 26.00 -14.51
N ASN A 569 18.95 26.99 -13.63
CA ASN A 569 17.76 27.24 -12.82
C ASN A 569 17.04 28.51 -13.24
N VAL A 570 15.76 28.62 -12.85
CA VAL A 570 14.92 29.80 -13.10
C VAL A 570 14.49 30.45 -11.79
N PHE A 571 14.22 31.75 -11.82
CA PHE A 571 13.82 32.55 -10.65
C PHE A 571 14.76 32.38 -9.45
N THR A 572 16.05 32.22 -9.73
CA THR A 572 17.13 32.16 -8.75
C THR A 572 18.37 32.78 -9.37
N TRP A 573 19.14 33.45 -8.53
CA TRP A 573 20.49 33.84 -8.89
C TRP A 573 21.39 32.60 -9.00
N GLN A 574 22.30 32.62 -9.98
CA GLN A 574 23.29 31.58 -10.22
C GLN A 574 24.57 32.17 -10.80
N ASP A 575 25.71 31.66 -10.34
CA ASP A 575 27.04 32.17 -10.67
C ASP A 575 27.79 31.27 -11.62
N VAL A 576 28.61 31.91 -12.46
CA VAL A 576 29.59 31.28 -13.33
C VAL A 576 30.94 31.97 -13.09
N SER A 577 31.96 31.19 -12.74
CA SER A 577 33.33 31.67 -12.58
C SER A 577 33.94 31.96 -13.96
N LEU A 578 33.94 33.23 -14.37
CA LEU A 578 34.59 33.66 -15.61
C LEU A 578 36.11 33.60 -15.49
N GLU A 579 36.66 33.81 -14.29
CA GLU A 579 38.10 33.69 -14.06
C GLU A 579 38.60 32.26 -14.34
N ASP A 580 37.88 31.22 -13.91
CA ASP A 580 38.28 29.85 -14.19
C ASP A 580 38.20 29.53 -15.68
N LEU A 581 37.16 30.00 -16.37
CA LEU A 581 36.99 29.80 -17.81
C LEU A 581 38.09 30.51 -18.61
N THR A 582 38.37 31.78 -18.28
CA THR A 582 39.41 32.58 -18.95
C THR A 582 40.81 32.05 -18.66
N ARG A 583 41.09 31.60 -17.43
CA ARG A 583 42.36 30.95 -17.06
C ARG A 583 42.57 29.65 -17.82
N GLN A 584 41.53 28.83 -17.99
CA GLN A 584 41.58 27.61 -18.80
C GLN A 584 41.86 27.90 -20.27
N ALA A 585 41.31 29.00 -20.81
CA ALA A 585 41.55 29.45 -22.17
C ALA A 585 42.87 30.23 -22.36
N GLY A 586 43.64 30.47 -21.29
CA GLY A 586 44.92 31.18 -21.35
C GLY A 586 44.79 32.69 -21.54
N VAL A 587 43.63 33.29 -21.25
CA VAL A 587 43.37 34.73 -21.38
C VAL A 587 43.37 35.37 -20.01
N THR A 588 44.23 36.38 -19.79
CA THR A 588 44.38 37.04 -18.47
C THR A 588 43.88 38.49 -18.44
N ASP A 589 43.50 39.04 -19.59
CA ASP A 589 43.03 40.43 -19.73
C ASP A 589 41.86 40.46 -20.72
N ALA A 590 40.72 39.91 -20.30
CA ALA A 590 39.50 39.82 -21.09
C ALA A 590 38.75 41.16 -21.06
N ARG A 591 38.78 41.90 -22.18
CA ARG A 591 38.16 43.22 -22.34
C ARG A 591 36.72 43.12 -22.85
N CYS A 592 36.43 42.15 -23.71
CA CYS A 592 35.09 41.92 -24.23
C CYS A 592 34.64 40.49 -23.93
N LEU A 593 33.37 40.33 -23.57
CA LEU A 593 32.68 39.06 -23.44
C LEU A 593 31.57 38.98 -24.49
N ARG A 594 31.49 37.85 -25.18
CA ARG A 594 30.41 37.53 -26.09
C ARG A 594 29.66 36.31 -25.59
N LEU A 595 28.34 36.43 -25.48
CA LEU A 595 27.43 35.34 -25.19
C LEU A 595 26.53 35.11 -26.41
N THR A 596 26.54 33.89 -26.95
CA THR A 596 25.69 33.51 -28.09
C THR A 596 24.73 32.42 -27.66
N LEU A 597 23.43 32.68 -27.77
CA LEU A 597 22.40 31.69 -27.43
C LEU A 597 22.44 30.52 -28.42
N THR A 598 22.57 29.29 -27.93
CA THR A 598 22.56 28.08 -28.77
C THR A 598 21.17 27.42 -28.83
N ASP A 599 20.36 27.58 -27.77
CA ASP A 599 18.96 27.14 -27.73
C ASP A 599 18.04 27.98 -28.62
N THR A 600 16.81 27.49 -28.82
CA THR A 600 15.82 28.18 -29.67
C THR A 600 15.43 29.55 -29.13
N ASP A 601 15.12 29.62 -27.83
CA ASP A 601 14.62 30.82 -27.16
C ASP A 601 15.20 30.88 -25.73
N ALA A 602 15.58 32.08 -25.30
CA ALA A 602 15.89 32.36 -23.90
C ALA A 602 15.34 33.73 -23.49
N SER A 603 14.98 33.86 -22.22
CA SER A 603 14.65 35.15 -21.62
C SER A 603 15.59 35.33 -20.44
N LEU A 604 16.52 36.27 -20.61
CA LEU A 604 17.40 36.72 -19.55
C LEU A 604 16.68 37.82 -18.79
N ILE A 605 16.78 37.83 -17.46
CA ILE A 605 16.17 38.89 -16.65
C ILE A 605 17.25 39.90 -16.25
N GLU A 606 18.30 39.46 -15.56
CA GLU A 606 19.35 40.36 -15.08
C GLU A 606 20.71 39.68 -15.14
N LEU A 607 21.75 40.43 -15.50
CA LEU A 607 23.15 39.99 -15.50
C LEU A 607 23.99 40.93 -14.63
N VAL A 608 24.75 40.36 -13.71
CA VAL A 608 25.65 41.10 -12.83
C VAL A 608 27.05 40.53 -12.97
N PHE A 609 28.01 41.40 -13.21
CA PHE A 609 29.42 41.04 -13.24
C PHE A 609 30.11 41.60 -12.00
N THR A 610 31.02 40.84 -11.43
CA THR A 610 31.86 41.31 -10.33
C THR A 610 33.34 41.19 -10.66
N ASP A 611 34.15 42.08 -10.09
CA ASP A 611 35.61 42.02 -10.16
C ASP A 611 36.20 41.09 -9.07
N ALA A 612 37.53 41.11 -8.94
CA ALA A 612 38.24 40.28 -7.97
C ALA A 612 37.99 40.70 -6.51
N ASP A 613 37.58 41.93 -6.28
CA ASP A 613 37.23 42.46 -4.95
C ASP A 613 35.74 42.21 -4.62
N GLY A 614 34.96 41.68 -5.57
CA GLY A 614 33.54 41.39 -5.44
C GLY A 614 32.64 42.60 -5.72
N GLU A 615 33.19 43.70 -6.20
CA GLU A 615 32.45 44.91 -6.54
C GLU A 615 31.75 44.75 -7.89
N ILE A 616 30.56 45.35 -8.02
CA ILE A 616 29.77 45.26 -9.26
C ILE A 616 30.48 46.03 -10.38
N LEU A 617 30.84 45.30 -11.44
CA LEU A 617 31.48 45.82 -12.64
C LEU A 617 30.44 45.98 -13.77
N ARG A 618 30.15 47.22 -14.15
CA ARG A 618 29.18 47.51 -15.22
C ARG A 618 29.85 47.59 -16.60
N PRO A 619 29.33 46.90 -17.64
CA PRO A 619 29.83 47.05 -19.00
C PRO A 619 29.69 48.49 -19.51
N VAL A 620 30.67 48.97 -20.27
CA VAL A 620 30.71 50.32 -20.88
C VAL A 620 29.54 50.52 -21.84
N ASN A 621 29.14 49.45 -22.53
CA ASN A 621 28.01 49.43 -23.47
C ASN A 621 26.72 48.88 -22.85
N ALA A 622 26.57 48.88 -21.51
CA ALA A 622 25.36 48.42 -20.83
C ALA A 622 24.08 49.14 -21.29
N SER A 623 24.19 50.40 -21.74
CA SER A 623 23.06 51.16 -22.31
C SER A 623 22.48 50.58 -23.60
N ALA A 624 23.24 49.73 -24.33
CA ALA A 624 22.74 48.99 -25.49
C ALA A 624 21.86 47.79 -25.09
N TYR A 625 21.95 47.37 -23.83
CA TYR A 625 21.21 46.24 -23.24
C TYR A 625 20.57 46.67 -21.92
N GLU A 626 19.89 47.83 -21.93
CA GLU A 626 19.40 48.49 -20.70
C GLU A 626 18.65 47.54 -19.77
N THR A 627 17.78 46.68 -20.32
CA THR A 627 16.95 45.71 -19.59
C THR A 627 17.71 44.52 -18.98
N LEU A 628 19.03 44.41 -19.19
CA LEU A 628 19.86 43.37 -18.57
C LEU A 628 20.62 43.89 -17.35
N PHE A 629 20.59 45.21 -17.12
CA PHE A 629 21.44 45.94 -16.19
C PHE A 629 20.69 47.07 -15.46
N ASP A 630 19.35 47.03 -15.45
CA ASP A 630 18.49 48.06 -14.84
C ASP A 630 18.06 47.69 -13.42
N GLU A 631 18.19 46.43 -13.02
CA GLU A 631 17.77 45.92 -11.70
C GLU A 631 18.94 45.31 -10.91
N SER A 632 20.18 45.75 -11.16
CA SER A 632 21.38 45.28 -10.44
C SER A 632 21.31 45.47 -8.92
N ASP A 633 20.49 46.41 -8.43
CA ASP A 633 20.21 46.61 -7.01
C ASP A 633 19.49 45.42 -6.34
N CYS A 634 18.90 44.51 -7.13
CA CYS A 634 18.30 43.26 -6.66
C CYS A 634 19.32 42.13 -6.52
N TYR A 635 20.57 42.33 -6.92
CA TYR A 635 21.65 41.37 -6.70
C TYR A 635 21.99 41.27 -5.21
N PRO A 636 21.82 40.09 -4.59
CA PRO A 636 22.06 39.96 -3.16
C PRO A 636 23.55 39.77 -2.88
N GLU A 637 24.03 40.33 -1.77
CA GLU A 637 25.37 40.05 -1.23
C GLU A 637 25.60 38.55 -1.00
N ARG A 638 24.53 37.80 -0.70
CA ARG A 638 24.57 36.35 -0.47
C ARG A 638 23.27 35.67 -0.89
N TYR A 639 23.40 34.53 -1.57
CA TYR A 639 22.26 33.68 -1.89
C TYR A 639 21.70 33.02 -0.65
N SER A 640 20.38 33.13 -0.49
CA SER A 640 19.66 32.52 0.61
C SER A 640 18.24 32.14 0.24
N PHE A 641 17.56 31.47 1.16
CA PHE A 641 16.12 31.19 1.04
C PHE A 641 15.29 32.48 0.83
N ARG A 642 15.83 33.67 1.17
CA ARG A 642 15.12 34.95 1.05
C ARG A 642 15.05 35.50 -0.36
N ASN A 643 16.06 35.23 -1.20
CA ASN A 643 16.20 35.82 -2.54
C ASN A 643 16.08 34.80 -3.68
N SER A 644 16.03 33.50 -3.36
CA SER A 644 16.01 32.43 -4.36
C SER A 644 14.98 31.34 -4.07
N MET A 645 14.54 30.67 -5.14
CA MET A 645 13.82 29.40 -5.03
C MET A 645 14.74 28.29 -4.49
N TYR A 646 14.17 27.38 -3.72
CA TYR A 646 14.83 26.17 -3.28
C TYR A 646 13.86 24.99 -3.22
N PHE A 647 14.40 23.77 -3.23
CA PHE A 647 13.60 22.54 -3.17
C PHE A 647 12.46 22.56 -4.21
N ASP A 648 11.25 22.16 -3.84
CA ASP A 648 10.11 22.03 -4.75
C ASP A 648 9.47 23.38 -5.17
N GLU A 649 9.99 24.52 -4.73
CA GLU A 649 9.50 25.84 -5.21
C GLU A 649 9.79 26.03 -6.70
N ILE A 650 10.91 25.48 -7.19
CA ILE A 650 11.30 25.53 -8.61
C ILE A 650 10.29 24.84 -9.55
N TYR A 651 9.47 23.94 -9.00
CA TYR A 651 8.40 23.27 -9.73
C TYR A 651 7.07 24.00 -9.56
N HIS A 652 6.64 24.22 -8.32
CA HIS A 652 5.28 24.68 -8.04
C HIS A 652 5.09 26.18 -8.25
N ALA A 653 6.00 27.02 -7.76
CA ALA A 653 5.92 28.48 -7.91
C ALA A 653 6.18 28.89 -9.37
N ARG A 654 7.15 28.24 -10.03
CA ARG A 654 7.36 28.37 -11.47
C ARG A 654 6.08 28.05 -12.26
N THR A 655 5.46 26.91 -12.01
CA THR A 655 4.23 26.55 -12.73
C THR A 655 3.07 27.51 -12.43
N ALA A 656 3.02 28.06 -11.22
CA ALA A 656 2.07 29.09 -10.88
C ALA A 656 2.28 30.39 -11.69
N TYR A 657 3.53 30.79 -11.94
CA TYR A 657 3.87 31.87 -12.87
C TYR A 657 3.45 31.53 -14.31
N GLU A 658 3.73 30.31 -14.77
CA GLU A 658 3.36 29.85 -16.11
C GLU A 658 1.83 29.91 -16.34
N PHE A 659 1.04 29.56 -15.31
CA PHE A 659 -0.42 29.68 -15.34
C PHE A 659 -0.91 31.12 -15.53
N LEU A 660 -0.24 32.11 -14.93
CA LEU A 660 -0.60 33.52 -15.07
C LEU A 660 -0.27 34.07 -16.46
N HIS A 661 0.80 33.56 -17.07
CA HIS A 661 1.31 34.05 -18.34
C HIS A 661 0.87 33.21 -19.55
N GLY A 662 0.07 32.17 -19.33
CA GLY A 662 -0.40 31.28 -20.40
C GLY A 662 0.71 30.44 -21.04
N LEU A 663 1.79 30.18 -20.30
CA LEU A 663 2.96 29.43 -20.76
C LEU A 663 2.75 27.92 -20.63
N PRO A 664 3.45 27.09 -21.44
CA PRO A 664 3.43 25.64 -21.30
C PRO A 664 3.76 25.20 -19.87
N THR A 665 2.95 24.28 -19.33
CA THR A 665 3.07 23.84 -17.94
C THR A 665 4.25 22.90 -17.73
N TYR A 666 5.18 23.29 -16.86
CA TYR A 666 6.35 22.50 -16.50
C TYR A 666 6.03 21.37 -15.51
N GLU A 667 5.49 21.70 -14.33
CA GLU A 667 5.14 20.69 -13.33
C GLU A 667 3.78 20.08 -13.64
N ASN A 668 3.79 18.86 -14.17
CA ASN A 668 2.60 18.13 -14.57
C ASN A 668 2.35 16.86 -13.74
N THR A 669 3.18 16.55 -12.73
CA THR A 669 3.08 15.33 -11.91
C THR A 669 2.00 15.43 -10.81
N HIS A 670 1.44 16.62 -10.61
CA HIS A 670 0.36 16.87 -9.66
C HIS A 670 -0.85 17.64 -10.23
N PRO A 671 -2.05 17.42 -9.66
CA PRO A 671 -3.24 18.19 -9.97
C PRO A 671 -3.03 19.71 -9.83
N PRO A 672 -3.70 20.56 -10.64
CA PRO A 672 -3.33 21.98 -10.75
C PRO A 672 -3.69 22.88 -9.56
N LEU A 673 -4.72 22.58 -8.76
CA LEU A 673 -5.33 23.57 -7.85
C LEU A 673 -4.36 24.16 -6.84
N GLY A 674 -3.42 23.36 -6.30
CA GLY A 674 -2.42 23.87 -5.37
C GLY A 674 -1.55 24.96 -5.97
N LYS A 675 -1.19 24.80 -7.26
CA LYS A 675 -0.38 25.77 -8.02
C LYS A 675 -1.22 27.01 -8.41
N ILE A 676 -2.51 26.85 -8.65
CA ILE A 676 -3.45 27.97 -8.84
C ILE A 676 -3.53 28.83 -7.57
N LEU A 677 -3.55 28.21 -6.39
CA LEU A 677 -3.55 28.97 -5.13
C LEU A 677 -2.24 29.75 -4.93
N ILE A 678 -1.10 29.17 -5.32
CA ILE A 678 0.18 29.88 -5.33
C ILE A 678 0.15 31.06 -6.30
N SER A 679 -0.47 30.90 -7.47
CA SER A 679 -0.52 31.96 -8.49
C SER A 679 -1.31 33.18 -8.04
N VAL A 680 -2.28 33.03 -7.13
CA VAL A 680 -2.96 34.17 -6.49
C VAL A 680 -1.98 35.03 -5.70
N GLY A 681 -1.01 34.42 -5.02
CA GLY A 681 0.02 35.15 -4.27
C GLY A 681 0.93 35.93 -5.20
N ILE A 682 1.42 35.26 -6.25
CA ILE A 682 2.27 35.88 -7.28
C ILE A 682 1.54 37.04 -7.98
N ALA A 683 0.26 36.86 -8.33
CA ALA A 683 -0.52 37.89 -9.00
C ALA A 683 -0.75 39.16 -8.15
N ILE A 684 -0.79 39.02 -6.82
CA ILE A 684 -1.02 40.16 -5.90
C ILE A 684 0.29 40.82 -5.48
N PHE A 685 1.34 40.04 -5.27
CA PHE A 685 2.58 40.51 -4.62
C PHE A 685 3.82 40.47 -5.51
N GLY A 686 3.72 39.98 -6.75
CA GLY A 686 4.83 39.84 -7.71
C GLY A 686 5.48 38.46 -7.67
N MET A 687 6.30 38.16 -8.67
CA MET A 687 7.06 36.91 -8.79
C MET A 687 8.33 36.98 -7.93
N ASN A 688 8.15 36.98 -6.61
CA ASN A 688 9.22 37.03 -5.61
C ASN A 688 8.97 36.06 -4.45
N PRO A 689 10.00 35.75 -3.64
CA PRO A 689 9.93 34.82 -2.50
C PRO A 689 8.73 35.03 -1.58
N PHE A 690 8.44 36.27 -1.21
CA PHE A 690 7.25 36.58 -0.42
C PHE A 690 5.94 36.22 -1.16
N GLY A 691 5.82 36.62 -2.43
CA GLY A 691 4.62 36.45 -3.24
C GLY A 691 4.20 34.99 -3.46
N TRP A 692 5.15 34.07 -3.70
CA TRP A 692 4.79 32.66 -3.88
C TRP A 692 4.57 31.89 -2.57
N ARG A 693 5.09 32.36 -1.42
CA ARG A 693 4.95 31.68 -0.11
C ARG A 693 3.71 32.11 0.68
N ILE A 694 3.28 33.36 0.55
CA ILE A 694 2.26 33.97 1.44
C ILE A 694 0.92 33.22 1.46
N ILE A 695 0.40 32.75 0.33
CA ILE A 695 -0.90 32.07 0.29
C ILE A 695 -0.84 30.72 1.02
N GLY A 696 0.25 29.97 0.87
CA GLY A 696 0.48 28.74 1.62
C GLY A 696 0.50 29.00 3.12
N THR A 697 1.18 30.07 3.55
CA THR A 697 1.27 30.46 4.96
C THR A 697 -0.09 30.85 5.54
N LEU A 698 -0.91 31.60 4.80
CA LEU A 698 -2.27 31.95 5.20
C LEU A 698 -3.16 30.72 5.34
N PHE A 699 -3.06 29.75 4.43
CA PHE A 699 -3.75 28.47 4.56
C PHE A 699 -3.27 27.69 5.79
N GLY A 700 -1.96 27.73 6.08
CA GLY A 700 -1.37 27.18 7.30
C GLY A 700 -2.00 27.74 8.58
N ILE A 701 -2.16 29.07 8.66
CA ILE A 701 -2.85 29.75 9.76
C ILE A 701 -4.34 29.35 9.80
N ALA A 702 -5.00 29.27 8.64
CA ALA A 702 -6.41 28.90 8.53
C ALA A 702 -6.70 27.45 8.95
N MET A 703 -5.70 26.56 9.02
CA MET A 703 -5.87 25.22 9.60
C MET A 703 -6.20 25.26 11.09
N LEU A 704 -5.67 26.24 11.83
CA LEU A 704 -5.76 26.32 13.29
C LEU A 704 -7.22 26.43 13.79
N PRO A 705 -8.07 27.32 13.23
CA PRO A 705 -9.50 27.33 13.55
C PRO A 705 -10.20 26.00 13.33
N PHE A 706 -9.98 25.33 12.20
CA PHE A 706 -10.63 24.04 11.93
C PHE A 706 -10.21 22.97 12.94
N LEU A 707 -8.91 22.92 13.28
CA LEU A 707 -8.41 21.96 14.26
C LEU A 707 -8.93 22.24 15.67
N TYR A 708 -8.97 23.51 16.09
CA TYR A 708 -9.57 23.92 17.36
C TYR A 708 -11.04 23.52 17.42
N LEU A 709 -11.82 23.84 16.38
CA LEU A 709 -13.24 23.54 16.31
C LEU A 709 -13.51 22.04 16.30
N LEU A 710 -12.69 21.26 15.58
CA LEU A 710 -12.78 19.80 15.58
C LEU A 710 -12.46 19.24 16.98
N GLY A 711 -11.36 19.66 17.59
CA GLY A 711 -10.97 19.27 18.95
C GLY A 711 -12.03 19.63 19.99
N LYS A 712 -12.61 20.83 19.91
CA LYS A 712 -13.70 21.29 20.78
C LYS A 712 -14.97 20.48 20.57
N LYS A 713 -15.31 20.15 19.31
CA LYS A 713 -16.49 19.31 19.02
C LYS A 713 -16.32 17.88 19.51
N MET A 714 -15.11 17.33 19.45
CA MET A 714 -14.79 15.98 19.91
C MET A 714 -14.80 15.88 21.44
N THR A 715 -14.07 16.78 22.11
CA THR A 715 -13.83 16.69 23.55
C THR A 715 -14.84 17.44 24.42
N GLY A 716 -15.51 18.44 23.86
CA GLY A 716 -16.35 19.40 24.62
C GLY A 716 -15.56 20.34 25.53
N ASN A 717 -14.23 20.19 25.63
CA ASN A 717 -13.40 20.83 26.65
C ASN A 717 -12.50 21.91 26.02
N THR A 718 -12.54 23.12 26.58
CA THR A 718 -11.81 24.30 26.06
C THR A 718 -10.29 24.16 26.22
N PRO A 719 -9.73 23.84 27.40
CA PRO A 719 -8.29 23.59 27.54
C PRO A 719 -7.76 22.50 26.59
N ALA A 720 -8.50 21.41 26.40
CA ALA A 720 -8.14 20.34 25.49
C ALA A 720 -8.09 20.81 24.02
N ALA A 721 -9.11 21.56 23.57
CA ALA A 721 -9.16 22.10 22.22
C ALA A 721 -8.05 23.13 21.97
N ALA A 722 -7.78 24.01 22.94
CA ALA A 722 -6.68 24.96 22.90
C ALA A 722 -5.33 24.24 22.83
N LEU A 723 -5.13 23.19 23.62
CA LEU A 723 -3.92 22.36 23.56
C LEU A 723 -3.75 21.71 22.18
N ALA A 724 -4.80 21.11 21.59
CA ALA A 724 -4.72 20.53 20.25
C ALA A 724 -4.29 21.57 19.21
N CYS A 725 -4.94 22.73 19.23
CA CYS A 725 -4.61 23.84 18.33
C CYS A 725 -3.16 24.32 18.52
N PHE A 726 -2.72 24.45 19.77
CA PHE A 726 -1.38 24.94 20.13
C PHE A 726 -0.28 23.94 19.74
N LEU A 727 -0.47 22.64 20.03
CA LEU A 727 0.49 21.59 19.66
C LEU A 727 0.69 21.52 18.15
N PHE A 728 -0.37 21.71 17.36
CA PHE A 728 -0.26 21.72 15.90
C PHE A 728 0.40 23.01 15.38
N ALA A 729 0.03 24.17 15.94
CA ALA A 729 0.63 25.45 15.57
C ALA A 729 2.17 25.47 15.75
N PHE A 730 2.68 24.77 16.78
CA PHE A 730 4.12 24.67 17.04
C PHE A 730 4.68 23.28 16.74
N ASP A 731 4.02 22.53 15.86
CA ASP A 731 4.62 21.36 15.23
C ASP A 731 5.61 21.81 14.14
N PHE A 732 6.77 21.17 14.10
CA PHE A 732 7.86 21.56 13.21
C PHE A 732 7.48 21.39 11.74
N MET A 733 6.75 20.32 11.41
CA MET A 733 6.32 20.04 10.03
C MET A 733 5.28 21.06 9.59
N HIS A 734 4.31 21.39 10.46
CA HIS A 734 3.33 22.43 10.16
C HIS A 734 3.98 23.78 9.90
N PHE A 735 4.94 24.20 10.74
CA PHE A 735 5.65 25.45 10.54
C PHE A 735 6.47 25.47 9.24
N THR A 736 7.31 24.46 9.00
CA THR A 736 8.19 24.44 7.82
C THR A 736 7.40 24.31 6.52
N GLN A 737 6.37 23.46 6.46
CA GLN A 737 5.57 23.23 5.24
C GLN A 737 4.72 24.44 4.84
N THR A 738 4.28 25.24 5.79
CA THR A 738 3.41 26.39 5.50
C THR A 738 4.18 27.60 5.00
N ARG A 739 5.52 27.62 5.16
CA ARG A 739 6.40 28.71 4.76
C ARG A 739 7.10 28.50 3.42
N ILE A 740 6.95 27.33 2.81
CA ILE A 740 7.51 27.00 1.49
C ILE A 740 6.37 26.92 0.46
N ALA A 741 6.60 27.33 -0.78
CA ALA A 741 5.61 27.24 -1.84
C ALA A 741 5.46 25.80 -2.38
N THR A 742 4.88 24.92 -1.57
CA THR A 742 4.51 23.55 -1.96
C THR A 742 3.01 23.30 -1.86
N ILE A 743 2.54 22.25 -2.54
CA ILE A 743 1.11 21.93 -2.60
C ILE A 743 0.59 21.19 -1.35
N ASP A 744 1.48 20.71 -0.48
CA ASP A 744 1.16 19.88 0.69
C ASP A 744 0.35 20.63 1.76
N VAL A 745 0.54 21.94 1.86
CA VAL A 745 -0.24 22.81 2.76
C VAL A 745 -1.72 22.83 2.37
N TYR A 746 -2.04 22.93 1.08
CA TYR A 746 -3.43 23.05 0.62
C TYR A 746 -4.21 21.76 0.82
N ILE A 747 -3.62 20.61 0.46
CA ILE A 747 -4.28 19.31 0.69
C ILE A 747 -4.50 19.07 2.19
N THR A 748 -3.52 19.38 3.04
CA THR A 748 -3.65 19.22 4.50
C THR A 748 -4.79 20.07 5.06
N PHE A 749 -4.92 21.32 4.60
CA PHE A 749 -6.02 22.19 5.00
C PHE A 749 -7.38 21.58 4.64
N PHE A 750 -7.54 21.11 3.39
CA PHE A 750 -8.79 20.51 2.95
C PHE A 750 -9.08 19.18 3.65
N VAL A 751 -8.05 18.39 4.04
CA VAL A 751 -8.21 17.19 4.85
C VAL A 751 -8.77 17.53 6.23
N ILE A 752 -8.24 18.53 6.93
CA ILE A 752 -8.77 18.94 8.23
C ILE A 752 -10.22 19.43 8.08
N ALA A 753 -10.49 20.26 7.07
CA ALA A 753 -11.83 20.80 6.81
C ALA A 753 -12.85 19.71 6.47
N MET A 754 -12.55 18.78 5.55
CA MET A 754 -13.46 17.71 5.17
C MET A 754 -13.76 16.77 6.35
N TYR A 755 -12.78 16.46 7.19
CA TYR A 755 -13.01 15.65 8.39
C TYR A 755 -13.77 16.43 9.47
N TYR A 756 -13.57 17.74 9.61
CA TYR A 756 -14.40 18.57 10.49
C TYR A 756 -15.88 18.53 10.08
N PHE A 757 -16.15 18.66 8.79
CA PHE A 757 -17.51 18.61 8.26
C PHE A 757 -18.11 17.20 8.35
N MET A 758 -17.33 16.15 8.09
CA MET A 758 -17.77 14.76 8.27
C MET A 758 -18.07 14.45 9.74
N TYR A 759 -17.22 14.85 10.68
CA TYR A 759 -17.52 14.72 12.11
C TYR A 759 -18.79 15.48 12.49
N SER A 760 -19.00 16.65 11.87
CA SER A 760 -20.21 17.45 12.06
C SER A 760 -21.46 16.73 11.57
N TYR A 761 -21.43 16.12 10.39
CA TYR A 761 -22.51 15.29 9.88
C TYR A 761 -22.76 14.06 10.77
N CYS A 762 -21.72 13.31 11.12
CA CYS A 762 -21.81 12.11 11.96
C CYS A 762 -22.32 12.40 13.39
N SER A 763 -22.25 13.65 13.83
CA SER A 763 -22.79 14.12 15.11
C SER A 763 -24.30 14.44 15.09
N MET A 764 -24.92 14.44 13.91
CA MET A 764 -26.34 14.74 13.71
C MET A 764 -27.15 13.46 13.42
N SER A 765 -28.47 13.57 13.56
CA SER A 765 -29.44 12.53 13.25
C SER A 765 -30.52 13.10 12.35
N PHE A 766 -30.71 12.54 11.16
CA PHE A 766 -31.84 12.95 10.31
C PHE A 766 -33.21 12.55 10.90
N TYR A 767 -33.26 11.89 12.06
CA TYR A 767 -34.50 11.57 12.76
C TYR A 767 -34.99 12.68 13.68
N ASP A 768 -34.11 13.56 14.15
CA ASP A 768 -34.46 14.72 14.98
C ASP A 768 -34.09 16.07 14.35
N THR A 769 -33.28 16.01 13.28
CA THR A 769 -32.79 17.17 12.55
C THR A 769 -33.28 17.09 11.10
N PRO A 770 -33.88 18.17 10.56
CA PRO A 770 -34.32 18.19 9.17
C PRO A 770 -33.18 17.90 8.18
N PRO A 771 -33.41 17.13 7.09
CA PRO A 771 -32.36 16.72 6.15
C PRO A 771 -31.54 17.87 5.55
N HIS A 772 -32.16 19.02 5.25
CA HIS A 772 -31.44 20.18 4.70
C HIS A 772 -30.32 20.70 5.63
N LYS A 773 -30.49 20.56 6.96
CA LYS A 773 -29.46 20.95 7.93
C LYS A 773 -28.35 19.91 8.04
N THR A 774 -28.66 18.63 7.83
CA THR A 774 -27.64 17.56 7.78
C THR A 774 -26.87 17.58 6.47
N PHE A 775 -27.50 18.04 5.37
CA PHE A 775 -26.88 18.14 4.06
C PHE A 775 -25.85 19.26 3.95
N LEU A 776 -25.98 20.35 4.71
CA LEU A 776 -24.99 21.44 4.70
C LEU A 776 -23.57 20.95 5.07
N PRO A 777 -23.30 20.35 6.24
CA PRO A 777 -21.97 19.84 6.55
C PRO A 777 -21.57 18.70 5.60
N LEU A 778 -22.51 17.84 5.17
CA LEU A 778 -22.20 16.76 4.24
C LEU A 778 -21.75 17.29 2.85
N GLY A 779 -22.38 18.35 2.36
CA GLY A 779 -22.07 18.97 1.07
C GLY A 779 -20.75 19.73 1.12
N LEU A 780 -20.52 20.51 2.19
CA LEU A 780 -19.23 21.17 2.43
C LEU A 780 -18.08 20.15 2.54
N CYS A 781 -18.33 19.00 3.15
CA CYS A 781 -17.38 17.89 3.16
C CYS A 781 -17.02 17.42 1.75
N GLY A 782 -18.02 17.21 0.88
CA GLY A 782 -17.82 16.80 -0.51
C GLY A 782 -17.08 17.84 -1.35
N VAL A 783 -17.40 19.13 -1.18
CA VAL A 783 -16.67 20.24 -1.82
C VAL A 783 -15.21 20.28 -1.38
N CYS A 784 -14.94 20.21 -0.06
CA CYS A 784 -13.57 20.17 0.45
C CYS A 784 -12.80 18.92 -0.04
N MET A 785 -13.47 17.77 -0.19
CA MET A 785 -12.86 16.58 -0.78
C MET A 785 -12.45 16.84 -2.23
N GLY A 786 -13.33 17.42 -3.04
CA GLY A 786 -13.03 17.79 -4.44
C GLY A 786 -11.86 18.76 -4.55
N LEU A 787 -11.83 19.81 -3.73
CA LEU A 787 -10.72 20.76 -3.66
C LEU A 787 -9.41 20.07 -3.22
N GLY A 788 -9.46 19.21 -2.20
CA GLY A 788 -8.29 18.44 -1.77
C GLY A 788 -7.71 17.57 -2.88
N ILE A 789 -8.55 16.78 -3.56
CA ILE A 789 -8.13 15.91 -4.68
C ILE A 789 -7.54 16.74 -5.83
N ALA A 790 -8.11 17.92 -6.11
CA ALA A 790 -7.62 18.84 -7.12
C ALA A 790 -6.29 19.52 -6.74
N CYS A 791 -5.87 19.48 -5.47
CA CYS A 791 -4.51 19.86 -5.05
C CYS A 791 -3.52 18.70 -5.17
N LYS A 792 -3.88 17.50 -4.68
CA LYS A 792 -3.00 16.31 -4.67
C LYS A 792 -3.83 15.02 -4.60
N TRP A 793 -3.42 13.97 -5.32
CA TRP A 793 -4.12 12.67 -5.32
C TRP A 793 -4.21 11.99 -3.95
N THR A 794 -3.35 12.37 -2.98
CA THR A 794 -3.48 11.92 -1.58
C THR A 794 -4.83 12.32 -0.96
N GLY A 795 -5.54 13.30 -1.52
CA GLY A 795 -6.93 13.59 -1.15
C GLY A 795 -7.91 12.44 -1.40
N VAL A 796 -7.61 11.53 -2.33
CA VAL A 796 -8.41 10.31 -2.54
C VAL A 796 -8.30 9.37 -1.34
N TYR A 797 -7.12 9.30 -0.72
CA TYR A 797 -6.91 8.50 0.49
C TYR A 797 -7.79 8.98 1.65
N ALA A 798 -7.87 10.30 1.82
CA ALA A 798 -8.81 10.95 2.73
C ALA A 798 -10.26 10.61 2.39
N GLY A 799 -10.64 10.66 1.11
CA GLY A 799 -11.97 10.28 0.61
C GLY A 799 -12.38 8.85 0.98
N CYS A 800 -11.47 7.89 0.92
CA CYS A 800 -11.73 6.51 1.37
C CYS A 800 -12.11 6.45 2.86
N GLY A 801 -11.42 7.22 3.70
CA GLY A 801 -11.76 7.36 5.12
C GLY A 801 -13.14 7.99 5.33
N LEU A 802 -13.47 9.03 4.57
CA LEU A 802 -14.80 9.66 4.59
C LEU A 802 -15.91 8.67 4.21
N ALA A 803 -15.71 7.87 3.16
CA ALA A 803 -16.67 6.86 2.73
C ALA A 803 -16.94 5.84 3.83
N LEU A 804 -15.89 5.34 4.49
CA LEU A 804 -16.03 4.40 5.61
C LEU A 804 -16.83 5.00 6.77
N LEU A 805 -16.55 6.25 7.14
CA LEU A 805 -17.28 6.98 8.20
C LEU A 805 -18.74 7.23 7.82
N PHE A 806 -19.00 7.62 6.58
CA PHE A 806 -20.35 7.85 6.05
C PHE A 806 -21.19 6.57 6.09
N PHE A 807 -20.67 5.46 5.55
CA PHE A 807 -21.40 4.19 5.51
C PHE A 807 -21.58 3.59 6.91
N ALA A 808 -20.60 3.76 7.81
CA ALA A 808 -20.75 3.38 9.22
C ALA A 808 -21.88 4.19 9.89
N HIS A 809 -21.94 5.50 9.64
CA HIS A 809 -23.03 6.35 10.14
C HIS A 809 -24.39 5.94 9.55
N LEU A 810 -24.48 5.66 8.25
CA LEU A 810 -25.71 5.23 7.60
C LEU A 810 -26.19 3.86 8.13
N LEU A 811 -25.26 2.93 8.34
CA LEU A 811 -25.55 1.64 8.96
C LEU A 811 -26.13 1.82 10.37
N ARG A 812 -25.58 2.74 11.16
CA ARG A 812 -26.14 3.08 12.48
C ARG A 812 -27.58 3.60 12.35
N ARG A 813 -27.88 4.50 11.40
CA ARG A 813 -29.26 4.98 11.16
C ARG A 813 -30.20 3.83 10.78
N TYR A 814 -29.74 2.90 9.94
CA TYR A 814 -30.52 1.72 9.57
C TYR A 814 -30.84 0.82 10.77
N ARG A 815 -29.89 0.65 11.70
CA ARG A 815 -30.12 -0.13 12.92
C ARG A 815 -31.12 0.52 13.88
N GLU A 816 -31.15 1.85 13.94
CA GLU A 816 -32.18 2.60 14.68
C GLU A 816 -33.56 2.43 14.05
N TYR A 817 -33.63 2.38 12.72
CA TYR A 817 -34.84 2.01 11.99
C TYR A 817 -35.31 0.58 12.33
N LEU A 818 -34.40 -0.40 12.38
CA LEU A 818 -34.74 -1.77 12.78
C LEU A 818 -35.26 -1.83 14.23
N TYR A 819 -34.70 -1.04 15.14
CA TYR A 819 -35.19 -0.93 16.52
C TYR A 819 -36.56 -0.30 16.63
N ALA A 820 -36.79 0.80 15.90
CA ALA A 820 -38.09 1.46 15.85
C ALA A 820 -39.17 0.55 15.26
N LYS A 821 -38.83 -0.23 14.22
CA LYS A 821 -39.71 -1.24 13.61
C LYS A 821 -40.06 -2.39 14.56
N ALA A 822 -39.12 -2.80 15.41
CA ALA A 822 -39.35 -3.84 16.41
C ALA A 822 -40.22 -3.36 17.59
N HIS A 823 -40.30 -2.04 17.83
CA HIS A 823 -41.06 -1.44 18.93
C HIS A 823 -42.03 -0.37 18.42
N PRO A 824 -43.03 -0.72 17.60
CA PRO A 824 -43.97 0.25 17.04
C PRO A 824 -44.80 0.90 18.17
N GLY A 825 -44.84 2.23 18.22
CA GLY A 825 -45.65 2.99 19.20
C GLY A 825 -44.91 3.48 20.45
N LYS A 826 -43.59 3.28 20.56
CA LYS A 826 -42.76 3.90 21.61
C LYS A 826 -42.04 5.16 21.08
N SER A 827 -41.53 5.95 22.02
CA SER A 827 -40.55 7.00 21.76
C SER A 827 -39.30 6.68 22.60
N THR A 828 -38.12 6.79 22.00
CA THR A 828 -36.84 6.59 22.70
C THR A 828 -36.01 7.86 22.59
N ASN A 829 -35.50 8.36 23.72
CA ASN A 829 -34.70 9.59 23.78
C ASN A 829 -35.36 10.80 23.10
N GLY A 830 -36.69 10.90 23.17
CA GLY A 830 -37.46 12.00 22.57
C GLY A 830 -37.79 11.84 21.08
N ILE A 831 -37.42 10.72 20.44
CA ILE A 831 -37.69 10.46 19.02
C ILE A 831 -38.78 9.40 18.86
N ASP A 832 -39.87 9.78 18.19
CA ASP A 832 -41.00 8.88 17.92
C ASP A 832 -40.62 7.78 16.91
N HIS A 833 -40.90 6.51 17.26
CA HIS A 833 -40.56 5.37 16.40
C HIS A 833 -41.38 5.31 15.11
N LYS A 834 -42.64 5.78 15.12
CA LYS A 834 -43.45 5.88 13.89
C LYS A 834 -42.84 6.88 12.92
N TYR A 835 -42.29 7.98 13.44
CA TYR A 835 -41.57 8.95 12.62
C TYR A 835 -40.32 8.33 11.97
N ILE A 836 -39.52 7.56 12.72
CA ILE A 836 -38.34 6.85 12.19
C ILE A 836 -38.73 5.88 11.06
N VAL A 837 -39.71 5.01 11.31
CA VAL A 837 -40.13 3.96 10.36
C VAL A 837 -40.70 4.57 9.07
N LYS A 838 -41.44 5.68 9.18
CA LYS A 838 -42.02 6.39 8.03
C LYS A 838 -40.96 7.06 7.16
N ASN A 839 -40.00 7.77 7.76
CA ASN A 839 -39.11 8.68 7.03
C ASN A 839 -37.76 8.06 6.64
N PHE A 840 -37.33 6.95 7.27
CA PHE A 840 -36.00 6.36 7.01
C PHE A 840 -35.73 6.06 5.51
N PRO A 841 -36.64 5.40 4.75
CA PRO A 841 -36.35 5.08 3.35
C PRO A 841 -36.17 6.34 2.49
N ASP A 842 -37.06 7.32 2.63
CA ASP A 842 -37.03 8.58 1.89
C ASP A 842 -35.78 9.41 2.23
N TYR A 843 -35.46 9.58 3.52
CA TYR A 843 -34.28 10.32 3.94
C TYR A 843 -32.98 9.63 3.55
N THR A 844 -32.95 8.30 3.54
CA THR A 844 -31.79 7.53 3.06
C THR A 844 -31.56 7.75 1.59
N ILE A 845 -32.59 7.64 0.75
CA ILE A 845 -32.49 7.88 -0.70
C ILE A 845 -32.03 9.31 -0.97
N LYS A 846 -32.66 10.32 -0.34
CA LYS A 846 -32.25 11.72 -0.47
C LYS A 846 -30.80 11.95 -0.06
N THR A 847 -30.34 11.28 0.99
CA THR A 847 -28.94 11.38 1.43
C THR A 847 -27.99 10.75 0.42
N LEU A 848 -28.33 9.59 -0.15
CA LEU A 848 -27.52 8.91 -1.17
C LEU A 848 -27.47 9.73 -2.47
N ASP A 849 -28.59 10.27 -2.94
CA ASP A 849 -28.65 11.15 -4.11
C ASP A 849 -27.83 12.43 -3.91
N PHE A 850 -27.90 13.00 -2.70
CA PHE A 850 -27.08 14.14 -2.32
C PHE A 850 -25.59 13.78 -2.33
N CYS A 851 -25.21 12.59 -1.85
CA CYS A 851 -23.84 12.11 -1.92
C CYS A 851 -23.36 11.88 -3.37
N LEU A 852 -24.19 11.35 -4.27
CA LEU A 852 -23.83 11.23 -5.69
C LEU A 852 -23.50 12.60 -6.30
N THR A 853 -24.22 13.64 -5.89
CA THR A 853 -23.93 15.01 -6.33
C THR A 853 -22.64 15.53 -5.70
N PHE A 854 -22.50 15.51 -4.38
CA PHE A 854 -21.42 16.22 -3.67
C PHE A 854 -20.12 15.43 -3.50
N PHE A 855 -20.14 14.11 -3.61
CA PHE A 855 -18.95 13.25 -3.49
C PHE A 855 -18.53 12.60 -4.82
N VAL A 856 -19.32 12.77 -5.90
CA VAL A 856 -18.94 12.29 -7.24
C VAL A 856 -18.97 13.44 -8.24
N LEU A 857 -20.15 14.00 -8.54
CA LEU A 857 -20.28 15.02 -9.60
C LEU A 857 -19.47 16.29 -9.29
N ILE A 858 -19.65 16.89 -8.12
CA ILE A 858 -18.99 18.14 -7.74
C ILE A 858 -17.45 17.98 -7.68
N PRO A 859 -16.88 16.94 -7.05
CA PRO A 859 -15.43 16.69 -7.11
C PRO A 859 -14.91 16.55 -8.54
N VAL A 860 -15.62 15.82 -9.43
CA VAL A 860 -15.23 15.70 -10.84
C VAL A 860 -15.24 17.06 -11.54
N VAL A 861 -16.26 17.88 -11.29
CA VAL A 861 -16.35 19.24 -11.85
C VAL A 861 -15.22 20.13 -11.34
N ILE A 862 -14.98 20.17 -10.02
CA ILE A 862 -13.88 20.94 -9.41
C ILE A 862 -12.54 20.49 -10.01
N TYR A 863 -12.33 19.18 -10.10
CA TYR A 863 -11.11 18.61 -10.64
C TYR A 863 -10.90 19.01 -12.11
N LEU A 864 -11.93 18.87 -12.96
CA LEU A 864 -11.87 19.29 -14.36
C LEU A 864 -11.62 20.79 -14.51
N LEU A 865 -12.33 21.63 -13.74
CA LEU A 865 -12.17 23.09 -13.81
C LEU A 865 -10.80 23.56 -13.33
N SER A 866 -10.12 22.80 -12.47
CA SER A 866 -8.74 23.12 -12.09
C SER A 866 -7.77 23.07 -13.29
N TYR A 867 -8.13 22.45 -14.41
CA TYR A 867 -7.28 22.41 -15.62
C TYR A 867 -7.45 23.61 -16.55
N LEU A 868 -8.31 24.59 -16.21
CA LEU A 868 -8.49 25.80 -17.01
C LEU A 868 -7.17 26.55 -17.30
N PRO A 869 -6.31 26.84 -16.30
CA PRO A 869 -5.03 27.52 -16.54
C PRO A 869 -3.90 26.57 -16.95
N PHE A 870 -4.12 25.24 -16.90
CA PHE A 870 -3.09 24.28 -17.32
C PHE A 870 -2.90 24.39 -18.83
N VAL A 871 -1.70 24.60 -19.34
CA VAL A 871 -1.46 24.78 -20.78
C VAL A 871 -0.65 23.60 -21.32
N ASN A 872 -1.25 22.90 -22.28
CA ASN A 872 -0.60 21.85 -23.07
C ASN A 872 -1.00 22.03 -24.53
N THR A 873 -0.04 22.40 -25.38
CA THR A 873 -0.27 22.71 -26.80
C THR A 873 -0.67 21.50 -27.63
N ALA A 874 -0.35 20.28 -27.19
CA ALA A 874 -0.76 19.04 -27.86
C ALA A 874 -2.24 18.69 -27.62
N HIS A 875 -2.84 19.20 -26.53
CA HIS A 875 -4.20 18.85 -26.09
C HIS A 875 -5.01 20.14 -25.78
N PRO A 876 -5.62 20.78 -26.79
CA PRO A 876 -6.27 22.08 -26.63
C PRO A 876 -7.59 22.02 -25.86
N GLY A 877 -8.33 20.90 -25.91
CA GLY A 877 -9.60 20.73 -25.21
C GLY A 877 -9.43 20.47 -23.72
N LEU A 878 -10.25 21.09 -22.86
CA LEU A 878 -10.13 20.99 -21.39
C LEU A 878 -10.19 19.53 -20.88
N LEU A 879 -11.13 18.73 -21.39
CA LEU A 879 -11.29 17.34 -20.99
C LEU A 879 -10.11 16.48 -21.46
N ASP A 880 -9.71 16.64 -22.72
CA ASP A 880 -8.60 15.90 -23.32
C ASP A 880 -7.27 16.22 -22.60
N ARG A 881 -7.02 17.50 -22.35
CA ARG A 881 -5.89 18.00 -21.55
C ARG A 881 -5.83 17.38 -20.15
N MET A 882 -6.96 17.36 -19.45
CA MET A 882 -7.05 16.77 -18.12
C MET A 882 -6.74 15.27 -18.15
N LEU A 883 -7.31 14.53 -19.11
CA LEU A 883 -7.08 13.09 -19.28
C LEU A 883 -5.64 12.77 -19.67
N ALA A 884 -5.06 13.51 -20.63
CA ALA A 884 -3.67 13.39 -21.02
C ALA A 884 -2.73 13.61 -19.83
N ASN A 885 -3.02 14.62 -18.99
CA ASN A 885 -2.26 14.83 -17.77
C ASN A 885 -2.45 13.69 -16.75
N GLN A 886 -3.66 13.11 -16.61
CA GLN A 886 -3.84 11.94 -15.73
C GLN A 886 -2.97 10.76 -16.17
N THR A 887 -2.91 10.49 -17.47
CA THR A 887 -2.06 9.44 -18.02
C THR A 887 -0.60 9.73 -17.77
N SER A 888 -0.15 10.97 -17.99
CA SER A 888 1.22 11.39 -17.70
C SER A 888 1.57 11.23 -16.20
N MET A 889 0.72 11.76 -15.31
CA MET A 889 0.89 11.61 -13.85
C MET A 889 0.94 10.14 -13.42
N PHE A 890 0.03 9.31 -13.94
CA PHE A 890 0.00 7.90 -13.58
C PHE A 890 1.26 7.18 -14.04
N ASN A 891 1.70 7.42 -15.28
CA ASN A 891 2.93 6.82 -15.82
C ASN A 891 4.17 7.30 -15.07
N TYR A 892 4.24 8.59 -14.73
CA TYR A 892 5.31 9.14 -13.91
C TYR A 892 5.36 8.46 -12.53
N HIS A 893 4.26 8.46 -11.77
CA HIS A 893 4.25 7.90 -10.41
C HIS A 893 4.39 6.37 -10.37
N SER A 894 3.94 5.64 -11.41
CA SER A 894 4.06 4.18 -11.47
C SER A 894 5.42 3.71 -12.00
N GLY A 895 6.11 4.52 -12.81
CA GLY A 895 7.43 4.23 -13.37
C GLY A 895 8.60 4.94 -12.68
N LEU A 896 8.37 5.72 -11.62
CA LEU A 896 9.43 6.47 -10.94
C LEU A 896 10.37 5.56 -10.14
N GLU A 897 11.51 5.23 -10.76
CA GLU A 897 12.65 4.58 -10.11
C GLU A 897 13.79 5.59 -9.94
N ALA A 898 13.95 6.09 -8.72
CA ALA A 898 14.98 7.06 -8.39
C ALA A 898 15.51 6.81 -6.97
N THR A 899 16.75 7.25 -6.72
CA THR A 899 17.34 7.30 -5.38
C THR A 899 17.55 8.76 -4.99
N HIS A 900 17.33 9.08 -3.71
CA HIS A 900 17.55 10.42 -3.18
C HIS A 900 18.19 10.35 -1.79
N PRO A 901 19.26 11.10 -1.50
CA PRO A 901 19.94 11.05 -0.20
C PRO A 901 19.05 11.40 0.99
N TYR A 902 17.91 12.04 0.79
CA TYR A 902 16.96 12.41 1.86
C TYR A 902 15.62 11.68 1.78
N SER A 903 15.51 10.60 0.99
CA SER A 903 14.30 9.77 0.98
C SER A 903 14.14 8.96 2.25
N SER A 904 12.90 8.70 2.66
CA SER A 904 12.56 7.96 3.88
C SER A 904 11.30 7.13 3.67
N SER A 905 11.31 5.90 4.15
CA SER A 905 10.19 4.96 4.02
C SER A 905 9.06 5.27 5.01
N TRP A 906 7.83 4.84 4.68
CA TRP A 906 6.62 5.14 5.47
C TRP A 906 6.75 4.82 6.97
N TYR A 907 7.41 3.72 7.33
CA TYR A 907 7.58 3.30 8.73
C TYR A 907 8.60 4.16 9.51
N GLU A 908 9.42 4.95 8.82
CA GLU A 908 10.43 5.81 9.43
C GLU A 908 9.85 7.15 9.90
N TRP A 909 8.71 7.56 9.33
CA TRP A 909 8.15 8.90 9.57
C TRP A 909 7.71 9.12 11.01
N PRO A 910 6.92 8.23 11.67
CA PRO A 910 6.44 8.50 13.03
C PRO A 910 7.56 8.64 14.07
N THR A 911 8.71 7.98 13.82
CA THR A 911 9.88 8.06 14.70
C THR A 911 10.92 9.09 14.26
N MET A 912 10.69 9.74 13.11
CA MET A 912 11.55 10.75 12.52
C MET A 912 12.98 10.22 12.33
N VAL A 913 13.13 9.02 11.75
CA VAL A 913 14.48 8.46 11.51
C VAL A 913 15.28 9.39 10.61
N ARG A 914 14.68 9.84 9.51
CA ARG A 914 15.35 10.68 8.51
C ARG A 914 14.47 11.87 8.13
N PRO A 915 14.79 13.07 8.65
CA PRO A 915 14.23 14.33 8.17
C PRO A 915 14.53 14.56 6.69
N ILE A 916 13.72 15.39 6.04
CA ILE A 916 14.07 15.94 4.73
C ILE A 916 14.69 17.32 4.90
N TRP A 917 15.68 17.61 4.07
CA TRP A 917 16.41 18.88 4.08
C TRP A 917 16.02 19.69 2.84
N TYR A 918 15.56 20.92 3.04
CA TYR A 918 15.01 21.79 1.99
C TYR A 918 15.98 22.86 1.52
N TYR A 919 16.73 23.44 2.45
CA TYR A 919 17.64 24.54 2.14
C TYR A 919 18.91 24.42 2.96
N SER A 920 20.02 24.86 2.34
CA SER A 920 21.34 24.96 2.92
C SER A 920 21.94 26.31 2.59
N GLY A 921 22.48 27.00 3.58
CA GLY A 921 23.26 28.22 3.38
C GLY A 921 24.57 28.17 4.17
N TYR A 922 25.60 28.79 3.61
CA TYR A 922 26.87 29.01 4.28
C TYR A 922 27.00 30.49 4.61
N VAL A 923 27.40 30.82 5.85
CA VAL A 923 27.74 32.20 6.25
C VAL A 923 29.24 32.26 6.56
N THR A 924 29.68 31.40 7.47
CA THR A 924 31.08 31.17 7.83
C THR A 924 31.26 29.70 8.23
N ASP A 925 32.49 29.26 8.50
CA ASP A 925 32.73 27.91 9.02
C ASP A 925 32.03 27.65 10.37
N ALA A 926 31.85 28.70 11.18
CA ALA A 926 31.19 28.64 12.47
C ALA A 926 29.67 28.81 12.39
N ILE A 927 29.14 29.48 11.35
CA ILE A 927 27.72 29.84 11.23
C ILE A 927 27.17 29.35 9.89
N LYS A 928 26.13 28.52 9.95
CA LYS A 928 25.44 27.97 8.77
C LYS A 928 23.95 28.23 8.85
N GLU A 929 23.26 28.04 7.73
CA GLU A 929 21.81 28.08 7.64
C GLU A 929 21.27 26.75 7.14
N GLY A 930 20.09 26.37 7.60
CA GLY A 930 19.41 25.19 7.10
C GLY A 930 17.92 25.21 7.37
N ILE A 931 17.14 24.61 6.47
CA ILE A 931 15.72 24.36 6.67
C ILE A 931 15.50 22.85 6.56
N SER A 932 15.12 22.20 7.65
CA SER A 932 14.74 20.79 7.67
C SER A 932 13.29 20.60 8.09
N ALA A 933 12.59 19.69 7.40
CA ALA A 933 11.20 19.33 7.67
C ALA A 933 11.10 17.96 8.35
N PHE A 934 10.57 17.97 9.57
CA PHE A 934 10.28 16.80 10.41
C PHE A 934 9.29 17.23 11.51
N GLY A 935 8.91 16.32 12.41
CA GLY A 935 7.95 16.62 13.47
C GLY A 935 8.54 17.22 14.73
N ASN A 936 7.68 17.83 15.56
CA ASN A 936 8.06 18.16 16.93
C ASN A 936 8.11 16.85 17.75
N PRO A 937 9.25 16.49 18.41
CA PRO A 937 9.35 15.27 19.21
C PRO A 937 8.30 15.18 20.32
N ALA A 938 7.91 16.31 20.92
CA ALA A 938 6.85 16.35 21.91
C ALA A 938 5.47 16.03 21.33
N VAL A 939 5.28 16.12 20.01
CA VAL A 939 4.04 15.75 19.32
C VAL A 939 4.17 14.35 18.73
N TRP A 940 5.16 14.09 17.88
CA TRP A 940 5.23 12.87 17.09
C TRP A 940 5.56 11.63 17.94
N TRP A 941 6.53 11.72 18.86
CA TRP A 941 6.87 10.57 19.71
C TRP A 941 5.80 10.27 20.77
N ILE A 942 5.07 11.29 21.25
CA ILE A 942 3.89 11.10 22.12
C ILE A 942 2.68 10.61 21.32
N GLY A 943 2.64 10.93 20.02
CA GLY A 943 1.67 10.43 19.06
C GLY A 943 1.66 8.90 18.95
N ILE A 944 2.82 8.26 19.03
CA ILE A 944 2.96 6.79 18.96
C ILE A 944 2.19 6.09 20.10
N PRO A 945 2.47 6.33 21.39
CA PRO A 945 1.71 5.73 22.48
C PRO A 945 0.25 6.20 22.50
N ALA A 946 -0.06 7.43 22.06
CA ALA A 946 -1.45 7.87 21.92
C ALA A 946 -2.22 7.03 20.88
N PHE A 947 -1.62 6.77 19.72
CA PHE A 947 -2.22 5.90 18.70
C PHE A 947 -2.36 4.45 19.21
N ILE A 948 -1.33 3.90 19.85
CA ILE A 948 -1.40 2.56 20.48
C ILE A 948 -2.52 2.52 21.52
N TYR A 949 -2.69 3.57 22.32
CA TYR A 949 -3.77 3.66 23.29
C TYR A 949 -5.15 3.71 22.62
N ILE A 950 -5.32 4.47 21.53
CA ILE A 950 -6.55 4.45 20.73
C ILE A 950 -6.85 3.04 20.21
N LEU A 951 -5.86 2.35 19.63
CA LEU A 951 -6.03 0.96 19.19
C LEU A 951 -6.39 0.04 20.35
N TYR A 952 -5.73 0.17 21.49
CA TYR A 952 -6.05 -0.57 22.71
C TYR A 952 -7.50 -0.36 23.14
N LEU A 953 -8.00 0.89 23.16
CA LEU A 953 -9.39 1.19 23.47
C LEU A 953 -10.35 0.51 22.49
N LEU A 954 -10.01 0.51 21.20
CA LEU A 954 -10.82 -0.09 20.15
C LEU A 954 -10.81 -1.64 20.18
N ILE A 955 -9.72 -2.27 20.61
CA ILE A 955 -9.55 -3.74 20.65
C ILE A 955 -10.04 -4.33 22.00
N ARG A 956 -9.80 -3.67 23.15
CA ARG A 956 -10.11 -4.23 24.49
C ARG A 956 -11.58 -4.62 24.66
N ASN A 957 -12.50 -3.86 24.09
CA ASN A 957 -13.94 -3.99 24.36
C ASN A 957 -14.78 -4.47 23.15
N ASN A 958 -14.16 -5.12 22.14
CA ASN A 958 -14.78 -5.33 20.81
C ASN A 958 -15.33 -4.01 20.21
N ALA A 959 -14.79 -2.88 20.69
CA ALA A 959 -15.37 -1.56 20.56
C ALA A 959 -15.20 -0.98 19.16
N PHE A 960 -14.23 -1.44 18.36
CA PHE A 960 -14.09 -0.99 16.98
C PHE A 960 -15.33 -1.31 16.14
N LEU A 961 -15.70 -2.59 16.06
CA LEU A 961 -16.91 -3.04 15.39
C LEU A 961 -18.15 -2.49 16.10
N CYS A 962 -18.19 -2.54 17.43
CA CYS A 962 -19.28 -2.01 18.24
C CYS A 962 -19.46 -0.49 18.13
N SER A 963 -18.44 0.31 17.79
CA SER A 963 -18.55 1.78 17.64
C SER A 963 -18.85 2.23 16.22
N LEU A 964 -18.33 1.52 15.23
CA LEU A 964 -18.71 1.68 13.83
C LEU A 964 -20.15 1.23 13.59
N THR A 965 -20.57 0.18 14.28
CA THR A 965 -21.92 -0.38 14.11
C THR A 965 -22.90 0.18 15.15
N GLY A 966 -22.46 0.45 16.39
CA GLY A 966 -23.25 0.96 17.51
C GLY A 966 -23.71 -0.07 18.56
N HIS A 967 -23.20 -1.30 18.55
CA HIS A 967 -23.61 -2.36 19.50
C HIS A 967 -22.88 -2.24 20.85
N THR A 968 -23.56 -2.41 22.00
CA THR A 968 -22.88 -2.65 23.29
C THR A 968 -23.57 -3.78 24.04
N LYS A 969 -22.84 -4.85 24.38
CA LYS A 969 -23.22 -5.73 25.49
C LYS A 969 -22.94 -4.96 26.79
N THR A 970 -23.93 -4.28 27.33
CA THR A 970 -23.89 -3.81 28.72
C THR A 970 -24.75 -4.75 29.55
N GLU A 971 -24.09 -5.51 30.42
CA GLU A 971 -24.51 -6.01 31.74
C GLU A 971 -23.86 -7.37 32.02
N SER A 972 -22.61 -7.35 32.50
CA SER A 972 -22.06 -8.26 33.53
C SER A 972 -20.52 -8.25 33.51
N SER A 973 -19.89 -7.22 34.08
CA SER A 973 -18.54 -7.39 34.64
C SER A 973 -18.26 -6.26 35.62
N THR A 974 -18.38 -6.59 36.89
CA THR A 974 -17.98 -5.82 38.07
C THR A 974 -16.45 -5.72 38.15
N ASP A 975 -15.82 -4.98 37.25
CA ASP A 975 -14.40 -4.61 37.39
C ASP A 975 -14.21 -3.11 37.18
N THR A 976 -13.58 -2.48 38.17
CA THR A 976 -13.44 -1.04 38.44
C THR A 976 -12.51 -0.27 37.48
N ALA A 977 -12.39 -0.66 36.20
CA ALA A 977 -11.48 -0.04 35.24
C ALA A 977 -12.19 0.55 34.00
N ILE A 978 -12.30 1.90 33.97
CA ILE A 978 -12.65 2.81 32.84
C ILE A 978 -13.73 2.26 31.87
N THR A 979 -15.00 2.41 32.21
CA THR A 979 -16.12 2.27 31.27
C THR A 979 -16.24 3.52 30.38
N LEU A 980 -15.88 3.40 29.10
CA LEU A 980 -16.06 4.46 28.11
C LEU A 980 -17.51 4.49 27.60
N SER A 981 -18.03 5.70 27.36
CA SER A 981 -19.32 5.88 26.70
C SER A 981 -19.25 5.51 25.22
N HIS A 982 -20.39 5.16 24.62
CA HIS A 982 -20.48 4.89 23.17
C HIS A 982 -19.93 6.06 22.33
N ARG A 983 -20.12 7.31 22.78
CA ARG A 983 -19.68 8.52 22.07
C ARG A 983 -18.16 8.64 22.05
N GLU A 984 -17.50 8.24 23.13
CA GLU A 984 -16.05 8.21 23.24
C GLU A 984 -15.47 7.19 22.25
N TYR A 985 -16.03 5.98 22.19
CA TYR A 985 -15.59 5.00 21.20
C TYR A 985 -15.77 5.43 19.75
N ALA A 986 -16.91 6.04 19.42
CA ALA A 986 -17.13 6.56 18.06
C ALA A 986 -16.10 7.64 17.71
N THR A 987 -15.68 8.45 18.68
CA THR A 987 -14.64 9.47 18.51
C THR A 987 -13.26 8.84 18.32
N ALA A 988 -12.91 7.81 19.11
CA ALA A 988 -11.67 7.05 18.94
C ALA A 988 -11.61 6.34 17.57
N ALA A 989 -12.71 5.74 17.11
CA ALA A 989 -12.79 5.11 15.80
C ALA A 989 -12.65 6.14 14.68
N PHE A 990 -13.29 7.31 14.81
CA PHE A 990 -13.14 8.42 13.87
C PHE A 990 -11.68 8.85 13.71
N LEU A 991 -10.96 9.00 14.83
CA LEU A 991 -9.53 9.37 14.83
C LEU A 991 -8.66 8.30 14.18
N ALA A 992 -8.88 7.03 14.52
CA ALA A 992 -8.15 5.92 13.93
C ALA A 992 -8.37 5.83 12.42
N VAL A 993 -9.62 5.97 11.96
CA VAL A 993 -9.95 5.97 10.52
C VAL A 993 -9.33 7.16 9.81
N GLY A 994 -9.40 8.36 10.39
CA GLY A 994 -8.77 9.55 9.82
C GLY A 994 -7.26 9.41 9.66
N TYR A 995 -6.58 8.96 10.71
CA TYR A 995 -5.13 8.74 10.69
C TYR A 995 -4.74 7.62 9.70
N LEU A 996 -5.39 6.46 9.77
CA LEU A 996 -5.07 5.32 8.91
C LEU A 996 -5.39 5.57 7.44
N ALA A 997 -6.43 6.37 7.15
CA ALA A 997 -6.74 6.77 5.78
C ALA A 997 -5.56 7.52 5.14
N GLN A 998 -4.83 8.35 5.89
CA GLN A 998 -3.66 9.07 5.36
C GLN A 998 -2.38 8.22 5.37
N TYR A 999 -2.23 7.35 6.36
CA TYR A 999 -0.96 6.64 6.60
C TYR A 999 -0.88 5.28 5.91
N LEU A 1000 -1.94 4.47 5.96
CA LEU A 1000 -1.94 3.08 5.48
C LEU A 1000 -1.67 2.93 3.97
N PRO A 1001 -2.18 3.79 3.07
CA PRO A 1001 -1.94 3.65 1.63
C PRO A 1001 -0.45 3.64 1.27
N TRP A 1002 0.38 4.36 2.02
CA TRP A 1002 1.84 4.42 1.80
C TRP A 1002 2.54 3.08 2.00
N PHE A 1003 1.91 2.13 2.71
CA PHE A 1003 2.41 0.75 2.81
C PHE A 1003 2.52 0.08 1.44
N PHE A 1004 1.63 0.44 0.50
CA PHE A 1004 1.54 -0.17 -0.82
C PHE A 1004 2.30 0.62 -1.90
N VAL A 1005 2.87 1.78 -1.56
CA VAL A 1005 3.59 2.63 -2.50
C VAL A 1005 5.07 2.20 -2.52
N THR A 1006 5.54 1.74 -3.68
CA THR A 1006 6.89 1.20 -3.87
C THR A 1006 7.90 2.23 -4.39
N ARG A 1007 7.42 3.37 -4.93
CA ARG A 1007 8.29 4.45 -5.41
C ARG A 1007 8.99 5.17 -4.25
N ILE A 1008 9.95 6.02 -4.60
CA ILE A 1008 10.63 6.90 -3.64
C ILE A 1008 9.63 7.79 -2.88
N THR A 1009 9.81 7.91 -1.57
CA THR A 1009 8.96 8.70 -0.67
C THR A 1009 9.77 9.49 0.35
N PHE A 1010 9.10 10.44 1.01
CA PHE A 1010 9.71 11.45 1.88
C PHE A 1010 8.82 11.73 3.09
N ILE A 1011 9.41 12.13 4.20
CA ILE A 1011 8.71 12.35 5.48
C ILE A 1011 7.57 13.38 5.42
N TYR A 1012 7.63 14.36 4.52
CA TYR A 1012 6.55 15.35 4.37
C TYR A 1012 5.22 14.73 3.93
N HIS A 1013 5.21 13.54 3.32
CA HIS A 1013 3.99 12.81 2.99
C HIS A 1013 3.15 12.43 4.22
N TYR A 1014 3.78 12.44 5.41
CA TYR A 1014 3.10 12.22 6.68
C TYR A 1014 2.36 13.46 7.20
N PHE A 1015 2.57 14.64 6.61
CA PHE A 1015 1.99 15.91 7.10
C PHE A 1015 0.46 15.88 7.26
N PRO A 1016 -0.35 15.35 6.31
CA PRO A 1016 -1.80 15.20 6.49
C PRO A 1016 -2.22 14.31 7.67
N SER A 1017 -1.32 13.47 8.18
CA SER A 1017 -1.56 12.60 9.36
C SER A 1017 -1.41 13.35 10.68
N VAL A 1018 -0.58 14.41 10.73
CA VAL A 1018 -0.21 15.15 11.95
C VAL A 1018 -1.43 15.72 12.71
N PRO A 1019 -2.46 16.32 12.05
CA PRO A 1019 -3.66 16.78 12.75
C PRO A 1019 -4.34 15.68 13.55
N PHE A 1020 -4.41 14.45 13.01
CA PHE A 1020 -5.01 13.32 13.70
C PHE A 1020 -4.14 12.81 14.85
N VAL A 1021 -2.81 12.84 14.70
CA VAL A 1021 -1.87 12.55 15.79
C VAL A 1021 -2.12 13.47 16.98
N VAL A 1022 -2.19 14.78 16.74
CA VAL A 1022 -2.47 15.78 17.79
C VAL A 1022 -3.83 15.55 18.46
N LEU A 1023 -4.87 15.27 17.68
CA LEU A 1023 -6.20 14.97 18.23
C LEU A 1023 -6.23 13.66 19.05
N MET A 1024 -5.47 12.63 18.66
CA MET A 1024 -5.34 11.39 19.42
C MET A 1024 -4.62 11.60 20.75
N ILE A 1025 -3.60 12.44 20.80
CA ILE A 1025 -2.91 12.83 22.04
C ILE A 1025 -3.90 13.49 22.99
N VAL A 1026 -4.61 14.53 22.53
CA VAL A 1026 -5.56 15.26 23.36
C VAL A 1026 -6.75 14.38 23.78
N TYR A 1027 -7.24 13.51 22.90
CA TYR A 1027 -8.27 12.54 23.26
C TYR A 1027 -7.79 11.57 24.35
N SER A 1028 -6.54 11.11 24.27
CA SER A 1028 -5.95 10.23 25.30
C SER A 1028 -5.83 10.95 26.65
N LEU A 1029 -5.39 12.21 26.64
CA LEU A 1029 -5.36 13.06 27.84
C LEU A 1029 -6.76 13.28 28.44
N MET A 1030 -7.80 13.40 27.60
CA MET A 1030 -9.18 13.48 28.06
C MET A 1030 -9.65 12.21 28.79
N GLN A 1031 -9.09 11.04 28.48
CA GLN A 1031 -9.37 9.83 29.26
C GLN A 1031 -8.69 9.88 30.63
N TRP A 1032 -7.48 10.40 30.71
CA TRP A 1032 -6.79 10.62 31.98
C TRP A 1032 -7.42 11.73 32.83
N LYS A 1033 -8.01 12.75 32.18
CA LYS A 1033 -8.75 13.83 32.85
C LYS A 1033 -9.77 13.30 33.86
N LYS A 1034 -10.40 12.14 33.58
CA LYS A 1034 -11.39 11.50 34.47
C LYS A 1034 -10.85 11.16 35.86
N HIS A 1035 -9.52 11.11 36.01
CA HIS A 1035 -8.82 10.77 37.24
C HIS A 1035 -8.08 11.96 37.87
N MET A 1036 -8.31 13.19 37.39
CA MET A 1036 -7.66 14.40 37.92
C MET A 1036 -8.62 15.58 38.02
N SER A 1037 -8.28 16.56 38.85
CA SER A 1037 -9.06 17.80 38.98
C SER A 1037 -8.95 18.66 37.71
N ASP A 1038 -9.94 19.51 37.44
CA ASP A 1038 -9.90 20.46 36.31
C ASP A 1038 -8.70 21.41 36.39
N ARG A 1039 -8.31 21.84 37.60
CA ARG A 1039 -7.12 22.67 37.81
C ARG A 1039 -5.85 21.93 37.42
N THR A 1040 -5.70 20.67 37.84
CA THR A 1040 -4.56 19.82 37.47
C THR A 1040 -4.52 19.61 35.95
N PHE A 1041 -5.65 19.32 35.32
CA PHE A 1041 -5.72 19.12 33.87
C PHE A 1041 -5.30 20.35 33.09
N ILE A 1042 -5.73 21.55 33.52
CA ILE A 1042 -5.31 22.82 32.92
C ILE A 1042 -3.79 22.99 33.06
N ILE A 1043 -3.22 22.75 34.24
CA ILE A 1043 -1.77 22.82 34.47
C ILE A 1043 -1.02 21.86 33.54
N VAL A 1044 -1.49 20.61 33.40
CA VAL A 1044 -0.90 19.62 32.48
C VAL A 1044 -0.96 20.11 31.03
N CYS A 1045 -2.09 20.68 30.59
CA CYS A 1045 -2.21 21.24 29.25
C CYS A 1045 -1.20 22.38 29.03
N PHE A 1046 -1.11 23.33 29.96
CA PHE A 1046 -0.15 24.43 29.86
C PHE A 1046 1.30 23.97 29.89
N ALA A 1047 1.65 23.04 30.78
CA ALA A 1047 2.99 22.48 30.88
C ALA A 1047 3.38 21.77 29.57
N TYR A 1048 2.46 21.01 28.98
CA TYR A 1048 2.73 20.32 27.72
C TYR A 1048 2.85 21.30 26.54
N ALA A 1049 1.96 22.30 26.45
CA ALA A 1049 2.09 23.38 25.48
C ALA A 1049 3.44 24.11 25.62
N ALA A 1050 3.87 24.42 26.85
CA ALA A 1050 5.14 25.06 27.12
C ALA A 1050 6.34 24.21 26.67
N VAL A 1051 6.31 22.89 26.88
CA VAL A 1051 7.37 21.97 26.40
C VAL A 1051 7.42 21.96 24.87
N ALA A 1052 6.26 21.82 24.20
CA ALA A 1052 6.22 21.83 22.73
C ALA A 1052 6.73 23.15 22.15
N PHE A 1053 6.37 24.29 22.77
CA PHE A 1053 6.83 25.61 22.38
C PHE A 1053 8.33 25.83 22.67
N ALA A 1054 8.83 25.37 23.81
CA ALA A 1054 10.26 25.45 24.13
C ALA A 1054 11.10 24.66 23.12
N LEU A 1055 10.64 23.47 22.71
CA LEU A 1055 11.29 22.71 21.63
C LEU A 1055 11.19 23.45 20.29
N PHE A 1056 10.06 24.07 19.98
CA PHE A 1056 9.93 24.90 18.78
C PHE A 1056 10.94 26.05 18.77
N LEU A 1057 11.09 26.79 19.86
CA LEU A 1057 12.08 27.86 19.98
C LEU A 1057 13.52 27.33 19.87
N LEU A 1058 13.80 26.18 20.49
CA LEU A 1058 15.13 25.55 20.43
C LEU A 1058 15.51 25.18 18.99
N PHE A 1059 14.57 24.64 18.22
CA PHE A 1059 14.79 24.23 16.82
C PHE A 1059 14.49 25.33 15.81
N TYR A 1060 13.97 26.49 16.23
CA TYR A 1060 13.52 27.56 15.34
C TYR A 1060 14.53 27.93 14.25
N PRO A 1061 15.84 28.07 14.51
CA PRO A 1061 16.80 28.43 13.46
C PRO A 1061 16.82 27.44 12.28
N VAL A 1062 16.81 26.12 12.58
CA VAL A 1062 16.86 25.06 11.56
C VAL A 1062 15.49 24.73 10.93
N LEU A 1063 14.42 25.35 11.43
CA LEU A 1063 13.06 25.27 10.87
C LEU A 1063 12.74 26.49 9.99
N SER A 1064 13.28 27.65 10.33
CA SER A 1064 13.02 28.94 9.67
C SER A 1064 14.13 29.38 8.70
N GLY A 1065 15.29 28.73 8.73
CA GLY A 1065 16.43 29.09 7.87
C GLY A 1065 17.31 30.21 8.43
N GLN A 1066 17.18 30.56 9.71
CA GLN A 1066 18.01 31.59 10.33
C GLN A 1066 19.45 31.10 10.54
N PRO A 1067 20.45 31.99 10.45
CA PRO A 1067 21.83 31.68 10.78
C PRO A 1067 21.97 31.08 12.19
N VAL A 1068 22.74 30.00 12.29
CA VAL A 1068 22.95 29.28 13.56
C VAL A 1068 24.39 28.77 13.66
N GLU A 1069 24.93 28.78 14.87
CA GLU A 1069 26.25 28.21 15.13
C GLU A 1069 26.27 26.70 14.92
N VAL A 1070 27.27 26.21 14.19
CA VAL A 1070 27.44 24.79 13.87
C VAL A 1070 27.54 23.95 15.14
N ASP A 1071 28.30 24.42 16.13
CA ASP A 1071 28.46 23.76 17.43
C ASP A 1071 27.14 23.62 18.18
N PHE A 1072 26.28 24.63 18.11
CA PHE A 1072 24.96 24.57 18.73
C PHE A 1072 24.10 23.47 18.09
N VAL A 1073 24.08 23.39 16.75
CA VAL A 1073 23.31 22.37 16.02
C VAL A 1073 23.82 20.96 16.33
N ILE A 1074 25.14 20.74 16.27
CA ILE A 1074 25.74 19.42 16.51
C ILE A 1074 25.54 18.98 17.96
N LYS A 1075 25.72 19.88 18.93
CA LYS A 1075 25.68 19.54 20.36
C LYS A 1075 24.26 19.42 20.92
N TYR A 1076 23.32 20.28 20.47
CA TYR A 1076 22.00 20.40 21.09
C TYR A 1076 20.83 19.98 20.21
N LEU A 1077 20.94 20.08 18.88
CA LEU A 1077 19.81 19.81 17.97
C LEU A 1077 19.90 18.44 17.29
N ARG A 1078 21.12 17.93 17.05
CA ARG A 1078 21.35 16.65 16.37
C ARG A 1078 21.14 15.45 17.31
N TRP A 1079 19.89 15.20 17.68
CA TRP A 1079 19.51 14.11 18.59
C TRP A 1079 19.68 12.72 17.99
N ARG A 1080 19.75 12.61 16.65
CA ARG A 1080 20.07 11.38 15.92
C ARG A 1080 21.16 11.65 14.89
N PRO A 1081 22.08 10.69 14.64
CA PRO A 1081 23.12 10.85 13.62
C PRO A 1081 22.57 11.12 12.22
N THR A 1082 21.38 10.57 11.92
CA THR A 1082 20.66 10.70 10.66
C THR A 1082 19.95 12.04 10.47
N TRP A 1083 19.91 12.91 11.48
CA TRP A 1083 19.30 14.24 11.36
C TRP A 1083 20.27 15.21 10.71
N VAL A 1084 20.01 15.50 9.44
CA VAL A 1084 20.71 16.55 8.69
C VAL A 1084 19.89 17.84 8.84
N LEU A 1085 20.50 18.83 9.50
CA LEU A 1085 19.84 20.11 9.86
C LEU A 1085 20.54 21.31 9.23
N ILE A 1086 21.83 21.21 8.94
CA ILE A 1086 22.70 22.19 8.27
C ILE A 1086 23.70 21.42 7.40
N SER A 1087 24.39 22.11 6.48
CA SER A 1087 25.46 21.50 5.68
C SER A 1087 26.62 21.02 6.55
N GLY A 1088 27.21 19.90 6.14
CA GLY A 1088 28.43 19.32 6.74
C GLY A 1088 29.61 20.28 6.64
#